data_AF-A0A1Q3EKU2-F1
#
_entry.id   AF-A0A1Q3EKU2-F1
#
_cell.length_a   1.000
_cell.length_b   1.000
_cell.length_c   1.000
_cell.angle_alpha   90.00
_cell.angle_beta   90.00
_cell.angle_gamma   90.00
#
_symmetry.space_group_name_H-M   'P 1'
#
loop_
_entity.id
_entity.type
_entity.pdbx_description
1 polymer ?
#
loop_
_entity_poly.entity_id
_entity_poly.type
_entity_poly.pdbx_seq_one_letter_code
_entity_poly.pdbx_strand_id
1 'polypeptide(L)'
;MIVDELWGNQRQRRLIRLGRWEHPLLHLREEDILMQCEDYPYTQEVHDALNPYIEYLKKIYYFPEDASIEEVPAKAYVEKSKKPMHQCIIPFTGDLTLEDQARVGNWFEKFVSQTTPISRSEWQSLLAHAHAITLFLDYRLHSHVTGMSKSERLQVAWIHQSTEQVSPNNSKVIDVDLECLEYLETRMFERSAEAGVAGWYQWGLDAGYHQDNWDPYVGLREGLNHFNFQDEKGDSLEVGAGPTGLINALTLLRNGISVRIIEKQDSFQLGTRGCGMQPRTIEMYKLLGILPDLLEVKTDPFPVVKFSSPQGDDEEGKVIPMVERIENTPSRPYNTGYMLMQERQEHLLRTRIEKDYGVTVELSTELSSFEEHEDHVIAHIVKHVPNAGENTEETVKVDFLVGADGGRSTVRKQLGLPFMGDDSESLKEIGMVAGDIEALEGTLDQKVWRMWGDTTSNLLSLRPCAIPHKTHLNFFIGGADVNLEKVASNREELVNAIHAITGRDDIKFGKVINLGVWRPNIRMTSSFGKGRVFIAGDAAHVHSPTGGQGMNSGVQDAINLGWKLALVSKNLSPPSILTSYTAERVPVIATMLSKTTELFHKTFQPASPEKMAEGWRRGYELRMFGVNYRKSGIILDEKYSYGADEAVDPYRSGDDGTVRAGDRAPDAPKLSPVGQTNATTYTTFLDLYNPAYHTILIFADPGRNREAIETILETIRGLPSSKEIIKTIVVLPQTSSSANDASTSSADMVLLDTEGYAYKHYDVAGDSQQPTVFIVRPDGFIGGLVFGVEGIKKYFGLILKL
;
A
#
# COMPACT_ATOMS: atom_id res chain seq x y z
N MET A 1 23.60 -31.34 -18.15
CA MET A 1 24.61 -30.52 -18.87
C MET A 1 24.57 -29.05 -18.45
N ILE A 2 23.47 -28.29 -18.64
CA ILE A 2 23.35 -26.91 -18.13
C ILE A 2 23.35 -26.85 -16.58
N VAL A 3 22.64 -27.76 -15.92
CA VAL A 3 22.66 -27.86 -14.45
C VAL A 3 24.08 -28.13 -13.93
N ASP A 4 24.85 -28.97 -14.62
CA ASP A 4 26.23 -29.29 -14.25
C ASP A 4 27.21 -28.13 -14.54
N GLU A 5 27.00 -27.39 -15.64
CA GLU A 5 27.76 -26.17 -15.96
C GLU A 5 27.48 -25.02 -14.97
N LEU A 6 26.23 -24.85 -14.53
CA LEU A 6 25.84 -23.90 -13.48
C LEU A 6 26.40 -24.32 -12.10
N TRP A 7 26.54 -25.63 -11.86
CA TRP A 7 27.19 -26.16 -10.66
C TRP A 7 28.72 -26.01 -10.68
N GLY A 8 29.33 -25.85 -11.86
CA GLY A 8 30.76 -25.49 -12.02
C GLY A 8 31.06 -23.99 -11.91
N ASN A 9 30.10 -23.12 -12.28
CA ASN A 9 30.35 -21.69 -12.44
C ASN A 9 30.07 -20.84 -11.18
N GLN A 10 31.11 -20.65 -10.37
CA GLN A 10 31.05 -19.91 -9.10
C GLN A 10 30.60 -18.44 -9.25
N ARG A 11 30.86 -17.80 -10.41
CA ARG A 11 30.50 -16.40 -10.65
C ARG A 11 29.00 -16.22 -10.89
N GLN A 12 28.37 -17.12 -11.64
CA GLN A 12 26.93 -17.10 -11.88
C GLN A 12 26.13 -17.44 -10.61
N ARG A 13 26.60 -18.38 -9.78
CA ARG A 13 26.01 -18.62 -8.45
C ARG A 13 26.00 -17.37 -7.56
N ARG A 14 27.02 -16.53 -7.69
CA ARG A 14 27.14 -15.28 -6.94
C ARG A 14 26.16 -14.21 -7.44
N LEU A 15 25.79 -14.21 -8.72
CA LEU A 15 24.77 -13.33 -9.27
C LEU A 15 23.36 -13.74 -8.83
N ILE A 16 23.06 -15.05 -8.83
CA ILE A 16 21.79 -15.61 -8.35
C ILE A 16 21.58 -15.31 -6.86
N ARG A 17 22.62 -15.45 -6.02
CA ARG A 17 22.54 -15.15 -4.56
C ARG A 17 22.38 -13.67 -4.21
N LEU A 18 22.64 -12.74 -5.13
CA LEU A 18 22.67 -11.30 -4.84
C LEU A 18 21.39 -10.57 -5.28
N GLY A 19 20.28 -11.28 -5.54
CA GLY A 19 18.98 -10.68 -5.83
C GLY A 19 18.93 -9.94 -7.17
N ARG A 20 19.80 -10.28 -8.12
CA ARG A 20 19.79 -9.76 -9.49
C ARG A 20 19.35 -10.83 -10.48
N TRP A 21 18.27 -11.53 -10.16
CA TRP A 21 17.64 -12.50 -11.06
C TRP A 21 16.33 -11.90 -11.56
N GLU A 22 16.20 -11.75 -12.88
CA GLU A 22 14.93 -11.43 -13.51
C GLU A 22 14.19 -12.74 -13.77
N HIS A 23 12.97 -12.82 -13.27
CA HIS A 23 12.10 -13.98 -13.45
C HIS A 23 11.85 -14.22 -14.95
N PRO A 24 11.76 -15.46 -15.45
CA PRO A 24 11.58 -15.75 -16.87
C PRO A 24 10.33 -15.08 -17.46
N LEU A 25 9.26 -14.94 -16.67
CA LEU A 25 8.05 -14.16 -17.00
C LEU A 25 8.29 -12.66 -17.26
N LEU A 26 9.45 -12.10 -16.86
CA LEU A 26 9.83 -10.72 -17.18
C LEU A 26 10.48 -10.61 -18.57
N HIS A 27 10.74 -11.73 -19.24
CA HIS A 27 11.15 -11.77 -20.63
C HIS A 27 9.92 -12.06 -21.51
N LEU A 28 9.61 -11.12 -22.42
CA LEU A 28 8.52 -11.28 -23.39
C LEU A 28 8.76 -12.53 -24.25
N ARG A 29 7.77 -13.42 -24.34
CA ARG A 29 7.78 -14.57 -25.24
C ARG A 29 7.36 -14.13 -26.65
N GLU A 30 7.67 -14.95 -27.65
CA GLU A 30 7.26 -14.69 -29.03
C GLU A 30 5.74 -14.51 -29.16
N GLU A 31 4.99 -15.30 -28.39
CA GLU A 31 3.54 -15.21 -28.26
C GLU A 31 3.08 -13.87 -27.67
N ASP A 32 3.80 -13.34 -26.69
CA ASP A 32 3.46 -12.07 -26.05
C ASP A 32 3.65 -10.90 -27.04
N ILE A 33 4.71 -10.95 -27.87
CA ILE A 33 4.97 -9.96 -28.94
C ILE A 33 3.87 -9.98 -30.00
N LEU A 34 3.46 -11.17 -30.44
CA LEU A 34 2.40 -11.31 -31.46
C LEU A 34 1.02 -10.96 -30.88
N MET A 35 0.76 -11.24 -29.61
CA MET A 35 -0.48 -10.91 -28.93
C MET A 35 -0.56 -9.45 -28.48
N GLN A 36 0.56 -8.73 -28.39
CA GLN A 36 0.63 -7.29 -28.09
C GLN A 36 1.08 -6.50 -29.32
N CYS A 37 0.54 -6.84 -30.48
CA CYS A 37 0.92 -6.20 -31.74
C CYS A 37 0.69 -4.67 -31.77
N GLU A 38 -0.16 -4.12 -30.89
CA GLU A 38 -0.32 -2.68 -30.66
C GLU A 38 0.96 -1.94 -30.25
N ASP A 39 1.88 -2.63 -29.59
CA ASP A 39 3.20 -2.11 -29.22
C ASP A 39 4.17 -2.07 -30.41
N TYR A 40 3.75 -2.65 -31.55
CA TYR A 40 4.49 -2.68 -32.81
C TYR A 40 3.69 -1.99 -33.93
N PRO A 41 3.66 -0.65 -33.96
CA PRO A 41 2.96 0.10 -35.00
C PRO A 41 3.39 -0.34 -36.41
N TYR A 42 2.42 -0.60 -37.29
CA TYR A 42 2.71 -0.98 -38.67
C TYR A 42 3.50 0.12 -39.39
N THR A 43 4.39 -0.30 -40.30
CA THR A 43 5.21 0.62 -41.11
C THR A 43 4.47 1.09 -42.36
N GLN A 44 4.97 2.16 -43.00
CA GLN A 44 4.44 2.60 -44.29
C GLN A 44 4.56 1.49 -45.36
N GLU A 45 5.62 0.68 -45.31
CA GLU A 45 5.81 -0.47 -46.21
C GLU A 45 4.69 -1.50 -46.06
N VAL A 46 4.35 -1.90 -44.83
CA VAL A 46 3.22 -2.82 -44.54
C VAL A 46 1.91 -2.20 -45.02
N HIS A 47 1.73 -0.89 -44.79
CA HIS A 47 0.53 -0.20 -45.24
C HIS A 47 0.40 -0.18 -46.77
N ASP A 48 1.46 0.18 -47.50
CA ASP A 48 1.46 0.26 -48.96
C ASP A 48 1.22 -1.12 -49.61
N ALA A 49 1.77 -2.18 -49.00
CA ALA A 49 1.58 -3.55 -49.46
C ALA A 49 0.12 -4.02 -49.30
N LEU A 50 -0.54 -3.71 -48.18
CA LEU A 50 -1.83 -4.29 -47.82
C LEU A 50 -3.04 -3.39 -48.11
N ASN A 51 -2.87 -2.07 -48.10
CA ASN A 51 -3.93 -1.09 -48.32
C ASN A 51 -4.74 -1.29 -49.61
N PRO A 52 -4.13 -1.64 -50.76
CA PRO A 52 -4.89 -1.93 -51.98
C PRO A 52 -5.86 -3.12 -51.85
N TYR A 53 -5.69 -3.97 -50.83
CA TYR A 53 -6.42 -5.21 -50.65
C TYR A 53 -7.37 -5.20 -49.44
N ILE A 54 -7.55 -4.07 -48.73
CA ILE A 54 -8.38 -3.98 -47.51
C ILE A 54 -9.76 -4.61 -47.70
N GLU A 55 -10.50 -4.18 -48.71
CA GLU A 55 -11.88 -4.65 -48.91
C GLU A 55 -11.95 -6.14 -49.27
N TYR A 56 -10.92 -6.65 -49.94
CA TYR A 56 -10.80 -8.07 -50.25
C TYR A 56 -10.42 -8.91 -49.01
N LEU A 57 -9.49 -8.43 -48.19
CA LEU A 57 -9.12 -9.06 -46.92
C LEU A 57 -10.29 -9.09 -45.94
N LYS A 58 -11.10 -8.02 -45.86
CA LYS A 58 -12.35 -8.02 -45.09
C LYS A 58 -13.33 -9.06 -45.61
N LYS A 59 -13.52 -9.13 -46.93
CA LYS A 59 -14.41 -10.13 -47.54
C LYS A 59 -14.01 -11.55 -47.16
N ILE A 60 -12.72 -11.90 -47.27
CA ILE A 60 -12.24 -13.25 -46.92
C ILE A 60 -12.26 -13.49 -45.41
N TYR A 61 -12.06 -12.45 -44.60
CA TYR A 61 -12.14 -12.56 -43.15
C TYR A 61 -13.55 -12.95 -42.68
N TYR A 62 -14.60 -12.29 -43.21
CA TYR A 62 -15.99 -12.59 -42.84
C TYR A 62 -16.58 -13.78 -43.62
N PHE A 63 -16.15 -14.00 -44.86
CA PHE A 63 -16.67 -15.02 -45.77
C PHE A 63 -15.51 -15.80 -46.43
N PRO A 64 -14.77 -16.62 -45.67
CA PRO A 64 -13.58 -17.31 -46.18
C PRO A 64 -13.89 -18.31 -47.31
N GLU A 65 -15.12 -18.83 -47.34
CA GLU A 65 -15.59 -19.75 -48.38
C GLU A 65 -15.57 -19.11 -49.78
N ASP A 66 -15.72 -17.78 -49.87
CA ASP A 66 -15.78 -17.03 -51.13
C ASP A 66 -14.41 -16.79 -51.79
N ALA A 67 -13.31 -17.14 -51.11
CA ALA A 67 -11.96 -16.99 -51.65
C ALA A 67 -11.72 -17.95 -52.83
N SER A 68 -11.03 -17.52 -53.89
CA SER A 68 -10.56 -18.43 -54.95
C SER A 68 -9.17 -18.96 -54.58
N ILE A 69 -8.85 -20.22 -54.94
CA ILE A 69 -7.52 -20.81 -54.69
C ILE A 69 -6.45 -20.07 -55.50
N GLU A 70 -6.80 -19.59 -56.69
CA GLU A 70 -5.91 -18.84 -57.59
C GLU A 70 -5.53 -17.46 -57.02
N GLU A 71 -6.42 -16.85 -56.23
CA GLU A 71 -6.20 -15.56 -55.57
C GLU A 71 -5.69 -15.70 -54.13
N VAL A 72 -6.04 -16.79 -53.44
CA VAL A 72 -5.66 -17.09 -52.05
C VAL A 72 -5.09 -18.52 -52.00
N PRO A 73 -3.80 -18.72 -52.32
CA PRO A 73 -3.19 -20.04 -52.40
C PRO A 73 -3.30 -20.87 -51.10
N ALA A 74 -3.32 -20.19 -49.95
CA ALA A 74 -3.52 -20.78 -48.63
C ALA A 74 -4.86 -21.55 -48.49
N LYS A 75 -5.87 -21.24 -49.31
CA LYS A 75 -7.16 -21.94 -49.30
C LYS A 75 -7.01 -23.42 -49.65
N ALA A 76 -6.10 -23.77 -50.57
CA ALA A 76 -5.83 -25.17 -50.91
C ALA A 76 -5.31 -25.98 -49.71
N TYR A 77 -4.56 -25.34 -48.80
CA TYR A 77 -4.12 -25.95 -47.55
C TYR A 77 -5.31 -26.20 -46.60
N VAL A 78 -6.20 -25.21 -46.47
CA VAL A 78 -7.41 -25.32 -45.64
C VAL A 78 -8.33 -26.44 -46.13
N GLU A 79 -8.61 -26.53 -47.43
CA GLU A 79 -9.47 -27.58 -48.00
C GLU A 79 -8.87 -28.98 -47.79
N LYS A 80 -7.54 -29.11 -47.86
CA LYS A 80 -6.83 -30.37 -47.59
C LYS A 80 -6.90 -30.81 -46.12
N SER A 81 -7.03 -29.85 -45.19
CA SER A 81 -7.11 -30.13 -43.75
C SER A 81 -8.42 -30.83 -43.32
N LYS A 82 -9.47 -30.77 -44.16
CA LYS A 82 -10.83 -31.25 -43.87
C LYS A 82 -11.50 -30.62 -42.64
N LYS A 83 -10.95 -29.54 -42.08
CA LYS A 83 -11.59 -28.75 -41.02
C LYS A 83 -12.47 -27.64 -41.62
N PRO A 84 -13.51 -27.17 -40.93
CA PRO A 84 -14.23 -25.95 -41.33
C PRO A 84 -13.26 -24.77 -41.50
N MET A 85 -13.44 -23.92 -42.52
CA MET A 85 -12.44 -22.89 -42.87
C MET A 85 -12.16 -21.91 -41.71
N HIS A 86 -13.19 -21.59 -40.93
CA HIS A 86 -13.08 -20.72 -39.75
C HIS A 86 -12.42 -21.41 -38.53
N GLN A 87 -12.09 -22.70 -38.62
CA GLN A 87 -11.42 -23.49 -37.58
C GLN A 87 -10.06 -24.04 -38.05
N CYS A 88 -9.65 -23.71 -39.27
CA CYS A 88 -8.37 -24.15 -39.81
C CYS A 88 -7.29 -23.11 -39.51
N ILE A 89 -6.31 -23.51 -38.71
CA ILE A 89 -5.15 -22.72 -38.31
C ILE A 89 -4.07 -22.85 -39.40
N ILE A 90 -3.53 -21.72 -39.86
CA ILE A 90 -2.45 -21.65 -40.85
C ILE A 90 -1.21 -21.05 -40.17
N PRO A 91 -0.25 -21.87 -39.71
CA PRO A 91 0.88 -21.42 -38.89
C PRO A 91 2.08 -20.92 -39.72
N PHE A 92 1.90 -20.63 -41.01
CA PHE A 92 2.99 -20.34 -41.93
C PHE A 92 3.21 -18.84 -42.06
N THR A 93 4.44 -18.38 -41.79
CA THR A 93 4.77 -16.94 -41.79
C THR A 93 5.99 -16.58 -42.65
N GLY A 94 6.67 -17.57 -43.25
CA GLY A 94 7.85 -17.36 -44.09
C GLY A 94 9.06 -16.82 -43.32
N ASP A 95 9.82 -15.94 -43.98
CA ASP A 95 11.04 -15.29 -43.47
C ASP A 95 10.77 -14.00 -42.67
N LEU A 96 9.52 -13.70 -42.34
CA LEU A 96 9.17 -12.51 -41.58
C LEU A 96 9.68 -12.57 -40.14
N THR A 97 10.31 -11.49 -39.69
CA THR A 97 10.68 -11.32 -38.27
C THR A 97 9.44 -11.26 -37.38
N LEU A 98 9.57 -11.57 -36.08
CA LEU A 98 8.46 -11.44 -35.12
C LEU A 98 7.88 -10.02 -35.09
N GLU A 99 8.73 -9.00 -35.22
CA GLU A 99 8.26 -7.62 -35.30
C GLU A 99 7.48 -7.34 -36.59
N ASP A 100 7.92 -7.88 -37.73
CA ASP A 100 7.20 -7.71 -39.00
C ASP A 100 5.85 -8.45 -38.98
N GLN A 101 5.80 -9.63 -38.36
CA GLN A 101 4.55 -10.36 -38.12
C GLN A 101 3.62 -9.57 -37.19
N ALA A 102 4.14 -9.00 -36.09
CA ALA A 102 3.39 -8.14 -35.20
C ALA A 102 2.88 -6.88 -35.92
N ARG A 103 3.70 -6.24 -36.77
CA ARG A 103 3.30 -5.07 -37.58
C ARG A 103 2.19 -5.39 -38.57
N VAL A 104 2.26 -6.54 -39.27
CA VAL A 104 1.19 -7.02 -40.15
C VAL A 104 -0.07 -7.31 -39.33
N GLY A 105 0.07 -7.91 -38.14
CA GLY A 105 -1.01 -8.13 -37.19
C GLY A 105 -1.68 -6.83 -36.75
N ASN A 106 -0.90 -5.82 -36.35
CA ASN A 106 -1.40 -4.50 -35.94
C ASN A 106 -2.18 -3.81 -37.06
N TRP A 107 -1.65 -3.86 -38.29
CA TRP A 107 -2.33 -3.32 -39.46
C TRP A 107 -3.65 -4.07 -39.71
N PHE A 108 -3.61 -5.40 -39.70
CA PHE A 108 -4.78 -6.24 -39.95
C PHE A 108 -5.88 -5.99 -38.92
N GLU A 109 -5.53 -5.83 -37.67
CA GLU A 109 -6.46 -5.49 -36.60
C GLU A 109 -7.14 -4.13 -36.83
N LYS A 110 -6.34 -3.13 -37.15
CA LYS A 110 -6.81 -1.76 -37.31
C LYS A 110 -7.70 -1.57 -38.54
N PHE A 111 -7.47 -2.31 -39.63
CA PHE A 111 -8.13 -2.06 -40.92
C PHE A 111 -9.03 -3.19 -41.41
N VAL A 112 -8.86 -4.42 -40.93
CA VAL A 112 -9.61 -5.59 -41.42
C VAL A 112 -10.54 -6.16 -40.36
N SER A 113 -10.05 -6.49 -39.15
CA SER A 113 -10.88 -7.15 -38.14
C SER A 113 -11.84 -6.21 -37.40
N GLN A 114 -11.46 -4.93 -37.22
CA GLN A 114 -12.24 -3.82 -36.63
C GLN A 114 -13.44 -4.29 -35.78
N THR A 115 -13.19 -4.64 -34.51
CA THR A 115 -14.21 -4.84 -33.44
C THR A 115 -15.27 -5.94 -33.66
N THR A 116 -14.83 -7.18 -33.83
CA THR A 116 -15.70 -8.39 -33.77
C THR A 116 -15.17 -9.34 -32.67
N PRO A 117 -15.98 -10.14 -31.95
CA PRO A 117 -15.68 -10.72 -30.63
C PRO A 117 -14.75 -11.95 -30.68
N ILE A 118 -13.96 -12.08 -31.73
CA ILE A 118 -12.98 -13.16 -31.91
C ILE A 118 -11.66 -12.67 -31.31
N SER A 119 -11.13 -13.42 -30.35
CA SER A 119 -9.90 -13.08 -29.65
C SER A 119 -8.72 -12.93 -30.62
N ARG A 120 -7.73 -12.13 -30.26
CA ARG A 120 -6.56 -11.84 -31.10
C ARG A 120 -5.81 -13.10 -31.55
N SER A 121 -5.72 -14.08 -30.66
CA SER A 121 -5.15 -15.42 -30.91
C SER A 121 -5.92 -16.22 -31.96
N GLU A 122 -7.23 -16.01 -32.06
CA GLU A 122 -8.08 -16.77 -32.99
C GLU A 122 -7.92 -16.27 -34.42
N TRP A 123 -7.82 -14.96 -34.69
CA TRP A 123 -7.74 -14.45 -36.07
C TRP A 123 -6.34 -14.48 -36.68
N GLN A 124 -5.27 -14.48 -35.88
CA GLN A 124 -3.89 -14.54 -36.37
C GLN A 124 -3.57 -15.82 -37.15
N SER A 125 -4.37 -16.87 -36.96
CA SER A 125 -4.19 -18.13 -37.66
C SER A 125 -5.22 -18.38 -38.77
N LEU A 126 -6.13 -17.43 -39.03
CA LEU A 126 -7.16 -17.58 -40.06
C LEU A 126 -6.64 -17.27 -41.46
N LEU A 127 -7.37 -17.80 -42.44
CA LEU A 127 -7.08 -17.67 -43.87
C LEU A 127 -6.80 -16.23 -44.32
N ALA A 128 -7.57 -15.26 -43.82
CA ALA A 128 -7.41 -13.86 -44.21
C ALA A 128 -6.10 -13.23 -43.70
N HIS A 129 -5.67 -13.55 -42.47
CA HIS A 129 -4.41 -13.07 -41.95
C HIS A 129 -3.21 -13.75 -42.63
N ALA A 130 -3.29 -15.06 -42.84
CA ALA A 130 -2.29 -15.79 -43.60
C ALA A 130 -2.13 -15.23 -45.02
N HIS A 131 -3.24 -14.82 -45.65
CA HIS A 131 -3.19 -14.17 -46.95
C HIS A 131 -2.61 -12.75 -46.89
N ALA A 132 -2.83 -11.99 -45.82
CA ALA A 132 -2.15 -10.71 -45.62
C ALA A 132 -0.63 -10.89 -45.54
N ILE A 133 -0.15 -11.94 -44.88
CA ILE A 133 1.27 -12.32 -44.89
C ILE A 133 1.73 -12.68 -46.32
N THR A 134 0.96 -13.47 -47.07
CA THR A 134 1.28 -13.80 -48.48
C THR A 134 1.41 -12.54 -49.34
N LEU A 135 0.51 -11.57 -49.17
CA LEU A 135 0.51 -10.31 -49.91
C LEU A 135 1.72 -9.44 -49.55
N PHE A 136 2.10 -9.41 -48.27
CA PHE A 136 3.28 -8.69 -47.83
C PHE A 136 4.58 -9.31 -48.38
N LEU A 137 4.65 -10.65 -48.43
CA LEU A 137 5.76 -11.36 -49.05
C LEU A 137 5.79 -11.16 -50.57
N ASP A 138 4.66 -11.21 -51.28
CA ASP A 138 4.60 -10.87 -52.72
C ASP A 138 5.13 -9.45 -52.98
N TYR A 139 4.76 -8.49 -52.13
CA TYR A 139 5.23 -7.10 -52.22
C TYR A 139 6.76 -7.01 -52.06
N ARG A 140 7.34 -7.72 -51.08
CA ARG A 140 8.80 -7.74 -50.86
C ARG A 140 9.57 -8.51 -51.95
N LEU A 141 9.00 -9.59 -52.48
CA LEU A 141 9.60 -10.40 -53.53
C LEU A 141 9.43 -9.80 -54.93
N HIS A 142 8.57 -8.78 -55.09
CA HIS A 142 8.15 -8.21 -56.37
C HIS A 142 9.31 -7.79 -57.28
N SER A 143 10.43 -7.33 -56.71
CA SER A 143 11.63 -6.92 -57.46
C SER A 143 12.40 -8.07 -58.12
N HIS A 144 12.14 -9.32 -57.73
CA HIS A 144 12.90 -10.50 -58.15
C HIS A 144 12.13 -11.44 -59.09
N VAL A 145 10.83 -11.19 -59.33
CA VAL A 145 9.94 -12.10 -60.06
C VAL A 145 9.32 -11.39 -61.28
N THR A 146 10.10 -11.26 -62.37
CA THR A 146 9.67 -10.56 -63.60
C THR A 146 8.99 -11.50 -64.60
N GLY A 147 7.85 -11.07 -65.16
CA GLY A 147 7.17 -11.78 -66.26
C GLY A 147 6.10 -12.80 -65.85
N MET A 148 5.79 -12.93 -64.56
CA MET A 148 4.72 -13.78 -64.03
C MET A 148 3.40 -13.03 -63.85
N SER A 149 2.28 -13.71 -64.07
CA SER A 149 0.94 -13.23 -63.73
C SER A 149 0.78 -13.06 -62.21
N LYS A 150 -0.23 -12.29 -61.78
CA LYS A 150 -0.49 -12.05 -60.34
C LYS A 150 -0.71 -13.35 -59.57
N SER A 151 -1.47 -14.29 -60.13
CA SER A 151 -1.74 -15.59 -59.49
C SER A 151 -0.47 -16.42 -59.34
N GLU A 152 0.40 -16.44 -60.36
CA GLU A 152 1.69 -17.13 -60.27
C GLU A 152 2.61 -16.52 -59.21
N ARG A 153 2.64 -15.19 -59.06
CA ARG A 153 3.44 -14.54 -58.02
C ARG A 153 2.91 -14.82 -56.61
N LEU A 154 1.59 -14.79 -56.42
CA LEU A 154 0.98 -15.16 -55.14
C LEU A 154 1.26 -16.62 -54.78
N GLN A 155 1.29 -17.52 -55.77
CA GLN A 155 1.69 -18.91 -55.55
C GLN A 155 3.17 -19.02 -55.13
N VAL A 156 4.06 -18.22 -55.71
CA VAL A 156 5.48 -18.14 -55.30
C VAL A 156 5.62 -17.58 -53.89
N ALA A 157 4.92 -16.50 -53.55
CA ALA A 157 4.93 -15.91 -52.21
C ALA A 157 4.37 -16.87 -51.17
N TRP A 158 3.31 -17.64 -51.50
CA TRP A 158 2.78 -18.70 -50.63
C TRP A 158 3.77 -19.86 -50.46
N ILE A 159 4.50 -20.22 -51.52
CA ILE A 159 5.59 -21.19 -51.42
C ILE A 159 6.64 -20.64 -50.44
N HIS A 160 7.12 -19.41 -50.59
CA HIS A 160 8.05 -18.80 -49.61
C HIS A 160 7.51 -18.80 -48.18
N GLN A 161 6.26 -18.40 -48.00
CA GLN A 161 5.57 -18.45 -46.70
C GLN A 161 5.56 -19.87 -46.10
N SER A 162 5.46 -20.90 -46.94
CA SER A 162 5.30 -22.32 -46.53
C SER A 162 6.57 -23.18 -46.60
N THR A 163 7.64 -22.74 -47.27
CA THR A 163 8.84 -23.57 -47.56
C THR A 163 10.14 -23.10 -46.93
N GLU A 164 10.24 -21.85 -46.45
CA GLU A 164 11.46 -21.37 -45.79
C GLU A 164 11.32 -21.43 -44.27
N GLN A 165 11.63 -22.61 -43.70
CA GLN A 165 12.12 -22.64 -42.33
C GLN A 165 13.59 -22.19 -42.33
N VAL A 166 13.84 -20.94 -41.96
CA VAL A 166 14.94 -20.61 -41.05
C VAL A 166 14.32 -19.66 -40.02
N SER A 167 14.09 -20.11 -38.78
CA SER A 167 15.23 -20.59 -38.03
C SER A 167 14.93 -21.58 -36.91
N PRO A 168 15.55 -22.77 -36.96
CA PRO A 168 15.95 -23.49 -35.77
C PRO A 168 17.11 -22.80 -35.00
N ASN A 169 17.60 -21.63 -35.45
CA ASN A 169 18.83 -21.00 -34.93
C ASN A 169 18.91 -19.46 -35.02
N ASN A 170 17.80 -18.72 -35.04
CA ASN A 170 17.81 -17.28 -34.75
C ASN A 170 17.46 -17.17 -33.28
N SER A 171 18.44 -17.66 -32.52
CA SER A 171 18.61 -17.63 -31.08
C SER A 171 17.70 -16.67 -30.32
N LYS A 172 16.59 -17.18 -29.81
CA LYS A 172 16.34 -17.28 -28.37
C LYS A 172 15.31 -18.37 -28.11
N VAL A 173 15.82 -19.60 -28.20
CA VAL A 173 15.48 -20.75 -27.36
C VAL A 173 13.99 -20.82 -26.97
N ILE A 174 13.21 -21.68 -27.64
CA ILE A 174 12.21 -22.46 -26.89
C ILE A 174 13.06 -23.29 -25.95
N ASP A 175 13.24 -22.71 -24.78
CA ASP A 175 14.09 -23.24 -23.74
C ASP A 175 13.28 -24.37 -23.13
N VAL A 176 13.44 -25.55 -23.72
CA VAL A 176 12.95 -26.80 -23.15
C VAL A 176 13.54 -26.97 -21.75
N ASP A 177 14.68 -26.34 -21.43
CA ASP A 177 15.17 -26.26 -20.05
C ASP A 177 14.35 -25.25 -19.22
N LEU A 178 13.79 -24.16 -19.76
CA LEU A 178 12.83 -23.26 -19.10
C LEU A 178 11.44 -23.86 -18.99
N GLU A 179 10.92 -24.56 -19.99
CA GLU A 179 9.63 -25.25 -19.89
C GLU A 179 9.78 -26.45 -18.95
N CYS A 180 10.94 -27.12 -18.90
CA CYS A 180 11.25 -28.12 -17.86
C CYS A 180 11.54 -27.49 -16.50
N LEU A 181 12.15 -26.30 -16.41
CA LEU A 181 12.35 -25.57 -15.16
C LEU A 181 11.03 -25.02 -14.65
N GLU A 182 10.16 -24.55 -15.53
CA GLU A 182 8.79 -24.15 -15.26
C GLU A 182 8.01 -25.38 -14.86
N TYR A 183 8.07 -26.50 -15.58
CA TYR A 183 7.38 -27.73 -15.17
C TYR A 183 7.95 -28.30 -13.85
N LEU A 184 9.25 -28.13 -13.58
CA LEU A 184 9.90 -28.52 -12.33
C LEU A 184 9.52 -27.54 -11.20
N GLU A 185 9.52 -26.24 -11.42
CA GLU A 185 9.11 -25.20 -10.47
C GLU A 185 7.61 -25.29 -10.22
N THR A 186 6.78 -25.27 -11.24
CA THR A 186 5.34 -25.52 -11.19
C THR A 186 5.04 -26.85 -10.50
N ARG A 187 5.75 -27.96 -10.77
CA ARG A 187 5.54 -29.19 -9.97
C ARG A 187 6.12 -29.14 -8.56
N MET A 188 7.17 -28.38 -8.29
CA MET A 188 7.76 -28.22 -6.95
C MET A 188 7.00 -27.21 -6.10
N PHE A 189 6.35 -26.23 -6.71
CA PHE A 189 5.64 -25.12 -6.06
C PHE A 189 4.13 -25.32 -6.07
N GLU A 190 3.51 -25.84 -7.12
CA GLU A 190 2.07 -26.16 -7.11
C GLU A 190 1.77 -27.36 -6.22
N ARG A 191 2.62 -28.41 -6.19
CA ARG A 191 2.47 -29.45 -5.17
C ARG A 191 2.79 -28.96 -3.75
N SER A 192 3.65 -27.95 -3.61
CA SER A 192 3.95 -27.33 -2.30
C SER A 192 2.81 -26.42 -1.85
N ALA A 193 2.12 -25.77 -2.78
CA ALA A 193 0.93 -24.96 -2.53
C ALA A 193 -0.31 -25.83 -2.26
N GLU A 194 -0.50 -26.95 -2.98
CA GLU A 194 -1.57 -27.93 -2.73
C GLU A 194 -1.36 -28.72 -1.41
N ALA A 195 -0.11 -28.91 -0.98
CA ALA A 195 0.22 -29.59 0.28
C ALA A 195 0.25 -28.67 1.51
N GLY A 196 0.06 -27.36 1.33
CA GLY A 196 0.17 -26.37 2.41
C GLY A 196 1.50 -26.48 3.16
N VAL A 197 1.48 -26.32 4.49
CA VAL A 197 2.68 -26.39 5.36
C VAL A 197 3.53 -27.65 5.10
N ALA A 198 2.97 -28.74 4.55
CA ALA A 198 3.72 -29.96 4.23
C ALA A 198 4.72 -29.82 3.05
N GLY A 199 4.58 -28.81 2.19
CA GLY A 199 5.61 -28.49 1.17
C GLY A 199 6.94 -28.03 1.79
N TRP A 200 6.88 -27.43 2.98
CA TRP A 200 8.05 -27.10 3.81
C TRP A 200 8.57 -28.34 4.56
N TYR A 201 7.70 -29.32 4.82
CA TYR A 201 8.07 -30.62 5.39
C TYR A 201 8.77 -31.55 4.40
N GLN A 202 8.74 -31.34 3.08
CA GLN A 202 9.45 -32.22 2.14
C GLN A 202 10.97 -32.21 2.34
N TRP A 203 11.53 -31.12 2.89
CA TRP A 203 12.94 -31.06 3.31
C TRP A 203 13.16 -31.65 4.72
N GLY A 204 12.10 -31.78 5.52
CA GLY A 204 12.11 -32.49 6.80
C GLY A 204 11.72 -33.97 6.71
N LEU A 205 11.30 -34.45 5.53
CA LEU A 205 10.88 -35.84 5.26
C LEU A 205 11.99 -36.69 4.61
N ASP A 206 13.15 -36.11 4.34
CA ASP A 206 14.40 -36.87 4.09
C ASP A 206 15.03 -37.40 5.41
N ALA A 207 14.28 -37.39 6.50
CA ALA A 207 14.58 -38.15 7.71
C ALA A 207 14.18 -39.63 7.50
N GLY A 208 15.03 -40.37 6.79
CA GLY A 208 14.87 -41.82 6.61
C GLY A 208 16.01 -42.51 5.86
N TYR A 209 16.67 -43.45 6.55
CA TYR A 209 17.71 -44.41 6.10
C TYR A 209 19.02 -43.91 5.46
N HIS A 210 19.13 -42.64 5.05
CA HIS A 210 20.39 -42.09 4.54
C HIS A 210 21.13 -41.17 5.53
N GLN A 211 20.58 -40.98 6.75
CA GLN A 211 21.07 -39.99 7.74
C GLN A 211 21.07 -40.49 9.20
N ASP A 212 21.40 -41.76 9.47
CA ASP A 212 21.67 -42.29 10.82
C ASP A 212 20.72 -41.85 11.95
N ASN A 213 19.39 -41.96 11.74
CA ASN A 213 18.38 -41.68 12.77
C ASN A 213 18.39 -40.22 13.32
N TRP A 214 18.77 -39.24 12.50
CA TRP A 214 18.59 -37.84 12.85
C TRP A 214 17.11 -37.42 12.74
N ASP A 215 16.51 -36.97 13.85
CA ASP A 215 15.16 -36.39 13.91
C ASP A 215 15.27 -34.85 13.98
N PRO A 216 14.85 -34.12 12.93
CA PRO A 216 14.95 -32.65 12.88
C PRO A 216 13.96 -31.94 13.81
N TYR A 217 13.03 -32.67 14.44
CA TYR A 217 12.00 -32.13 15.33
C TYR A 217 12.29 -32.40 16.82
N VAL A 218 13.36 -33.12 17.15
CA VAL A 218 13.83 -33.24 18.54
C VAL A 218 14.25 -31.86 19.05
N GLY A 219 13.40 -31.27 19.89
CA GLY A 219 13.66 -30.01 20.59
C GLY A 219 12.91 -28.78 20.08
N LEU A 220 12.02 -28.91 19.07
CA LEU A 220 11.16 -27.80 18.63
C LEU A 220 9.88 -27.70 19.48
N ARG A 221 9.51 -26.46 19.87
CA ARG A 221 8.37 -26.16 20.77
C ARG A 221 7.02 -26.35 20.06
N GLU A 222 6.04 -26.89 20.79
CA GLU A 222 4.65 -27.20 20.37
C GLU A 222 3.78 -26.02 19.87
N GLY A 223 4.32 -24.81 19.69
CA GLY A 223 3.52 -23.60 19.37
C GLY A 223 3.42 -23.21 17.88
N LEU A 224 4.19 -23.82 16.98
CA LEU A 224 4.31 -23.34 15.58
C LEU A 224 3.41 -24.07 14.57
N ASN A 225 2.71 -25.14 14.98
CA ASN A 225 2.00 -26.04 14.06
C ASN A 225 0.47 -25.94 14.11
N HIS A 226 -0.10 -24.85 14.62
CA HIS A 226 -1.57 -24.62 14.58
C HIS A 226 -1.88 -23.33 13.82
N PHE A 227 -1.70 -23.35 12.50
CA PHE A 227 -2.30 -22.35 11.59
C PHE A 227 -3.19 -23.08 10.59
N ASN A 228 -4.28 -23.66 11.10
CA ASN A 228 -5.38 -24.16 10.28
C ASN A 228 -6.31 -22.97 9.97
N PHE A 229 -6.06 -22.26 8.87
CA PHE A 229 -6.87 -21.12 8.42
C PHE A 229 -8.24 -21.53 7.82
N GLN A 230 -8.86 -22.62 8.30
CA GLN A 230 -10.14 -23.13 7.79
C GLN A 230 -11.26 -23.30 8.83
N ASP A 231 -11.04 -22.93 10.09
CA ASP A 231 -12.15 -22.75 11.04
C ASP A 231 -12.63 -21.29 10.95
N GLU A 232 -13.94 -21.07 10.81
CA GLU A 232 -14.63 -19.77 10.67
C GLU A 232 -14.50 -18.83 11.90
N LYS A 233 -13.47 -19.03 12.74
CA LYS A 233 -13.27 -18.41 14.03
C LYS A 233 -12.00 -17.54 14.00
N GLY A 234 -12.17 -16.24 13.78
CA GLY A 234 -11.10 -15.25 13.98
C GLY A 234 -10.98 -14.87 15.45
N ASP A 235 -9.76 -14.57 15.90
CA ASP A 235 -9.50 -14.06 17.26
C ASP A 235 -10.04 -12.62 17.40
N SER A 236 -9.97 -11.81 16.33
CA SER A 236 -10.53 -10.45 16.28
C SER A 236 -11.53 -10.29 15.12
N LEU A 237 -12.65 -9.60 15.40
CA LEU A 237 -13.56 -9.10 14.38
C LEU A 237 -13.34 -7.60 14.15
N GLU A 238 -12.94 -7.24 12.94
CA GLU A 238 -12.78 -5.85 12.49
C GLU A 238 -14.01 -5.40 11.71
N VAL A 239 -14.72 -4.41 12.25
CA VAL A 239 -15.99 -3.93 11.70
C VAL A 239 -15.74 -2.60 10.99
N GLY A 240 -15.73 -2.63 9.65
CA GLY A 240 -15.46 -1.49 8.78
C GLY A 240 -14.09 -1.60 8.10
N ALA A 241 -14.07 -1.55 6.76
CA ALA A 241 -12.85 -1.71 5.96
C ALA A 241 -12.25 -0.39 5.45
N GLY A 242 -12.41 0.68 6.23
CA GLY A 242 -11.69 1.94 6.03
C GLY A 242 -10.21 1.83 6.42
N PRO A 243 -9.42 2.92 6.29
CA PRO A 243 -7.98 2.88 6.54
C PRO A 243 -7.65 2.44 7.97
N THR A 244 -8.43 2.88 8.96
CA THR A 244 -8.24 2.49 10.36
C THR A 244 -8.43 1.00 10.59
N GLY A 245 -9.53 0.41 10.08
CA GLY A 245 -9.82 -1.01 10.25
C GLY A 245 -8.79 -1.89 9.55
N LEU A 246 -8.42 -1.54 8.31
CA LEU A 246 -7.39 -2.27 7.56
C LEU A 246 -6.01 -2.20 8.23
N ILE A 247 -5.63 -1.05 8.81
CA ILE A 247 -4.37 -0.92 9.55
C ILE A 247 -4.39 -1.74 10.84
N ASN A 248 -5.52 -1.78 11.57
CA ASN A 248 -5.63 -2.59 12.77
C ASN A 248 -5.54 -4.07 12.43
N ALA A 249 -6.28 -4.51 11.40
CA ALA A 249 -6.21 -5.87 10.87
C ALA A 249 -4.78 -6.26 10.49
N LEU A 250 -4.07 -5.42 9.71
CA LEU A 250 -2.70 -5.68 9.32
C LEU A 250 -1.74 -5.73 10.53
N THR A 251 -1.96 -4.88 11.53
CA THR A 251 -1.17 -4.88 12.77
C THR A 251 -1.33 -6.20 13.54
N LEU A 252 -2.58 -6.69 13.66
CA LEU A 252 -2.93 -7.96 14.29
C LEU A 252 -2.38 -9.15 13.51
N LEU A 253 -2.54 -9.17 12.19
CA LEU A 253 -2.02 -10.23 11.31
C LEU A 253 -0.49 -10.30 11.33
N ARG A 254 0.21 -9.15 11.35
CA ARG A 254 1.68 -9.10 11.58
C ARG A 254 2.10 -9.67 12.93
N ASN A 255 1.19 -9.66 13.90
CA ASN A 255 1.37 -10.28 15.19
C ASN A 255 0.94 -11.76 15.20
N GLY A 256 0.48 -12.34 14.10
CA GLY A 256 -0.01 -13.73 14.05
C GLY A 256 -1.36 -13.93 14.74
N ILE A 257 -2.15 -12.87 14.89
CA ILE A 257 -3.53 -12.94 15.37
C ILE A 257 -4.45 -13.12 14.17
N SER A 258 -5.38 -14.08 14.22
CA SER A 258 -6.34 -14.28 13.13
C SER A 258 -7.41 -13.18 13.15
N VAL A 259 -7.75 -12.67 11.97
CA VAL A 259 -8.65 -11.52 11.83
C VAL A 259 -9.69 -11.78 10.76
N ARG A 260 -10.94 -11.45 11.09
CA ARG A 260 -12.05 -11.34 10.13
C ARG A 260 -12.39 -9.88 9.90
N ILE A 261 -12.50 -9.45 8.64
CA ILE A 261 -12.76 -8.05 8.28
C ILE A 261 -14.08 -7.96 7.54
N ILE A 262 -15.06 -7.25 8.11
CA ILE A 262 -16.39 -7.07 7.50
C ILE A 262 -16.63 -5.62 7.08
N GLU A 263 -17.31 -5.43 5.95
CA GLU A 263 -17.75 -4.14 5.44
C GLU A 263 -19.17 -4.26 4.93
N LYS A 264 -20.04 -3.35 5.38
CA LYS A 264 -21.46 -3.38 5.05
C LYS A 264 -21.76 -2.88 3.63
N GLN A 265 -20.88 -2.05 3.05
CA GLN A 265 -21.04 -1.65 1.65
C GLN A 265 -20.81 -2.85 0.72
N ASP A 266 -21.51 -2.87 -0.41
CA ASP A 266 -21.40 -3.91 -1.44
C ASP A 266 -20.16 -3.75 -2.33
N SER A 267 -19.47 -2.63 -2.19
CA SER A 267 -18.32 -2.23 -2.99
C SER A 267 -17.43 -1.29 -2.18
N PHE A 268 -16.13 -1.27 -2.54
CA PHE A 268 -15.22 -0.29 -1.94
C PHE A 268 -15.55 1.11 -2.43
N GLN A 269 -15.59 2.06 -1.50
CA GLN A 269 -15.98 3.42 -1.80
C GLN A 269 -15.00 4.09 -2.76
N LEU A 270 -15.55 4.69 -3.82
CA LEU A 270 -14.79 5.47 -4.79
C LEU A 270 -14.71 6.95 -4.44
N GLY A 271 -13.55 7.52 -4.72
CA GLY A 271 -13.20 8.93 -4.63
C GLY A 271 -12.60 9.38 -3.30
N THR A 272 -12.30 10.68 -3.23
CA THR A 272 -11.44 11.29 -2.22
C THR A 272 -12.23 11.78 -1.02
N ARG A 273 -12.12 11.05 0.10
CA ARG A 273 -12.47 11.55 1.43
C ARG A 273 -11.31 12.26 2.13
N GLY A 274 -10.10 11.79 1.87
CA GLY A 274 -8.85 12.34 2.37
C GLY A 274 -7.70 11.92 1.46
N CYS A 275 -6.61 12.66 1.50
CA CYS A 275 -5.43 12.36 0.68
C CYS A 275 -4.09 12.69 1.34
N GLY A 276 -4.08 13.60 2.32
CA GLY A 276 -2.86 14.05 2.99
C GLY A 276 -2.40 13.03 4.02
N MET A 277 -1.18 12.53 3.86
CA MET A 277 -0.49 11.68 4.83
C MET A 277 0.53 12.51 5.58
N GLN A 278 0.38 12.56 6.90
CA GLN A 278 1.28 13.31 7.76
C GLN A 278 2.59 12.54 7.97
N PRO A 279 3.71 13.25 8.18
CA PRO A 279 5.02 12.68 8.53
C PRO A 279 4.98 11.47 9.48
N ARG A 280 4.32 11.58 10.63
CA ARG A 280 4.27 10.46 11.58
C ARG A 280 3.54 9.22 11.03
N THR A 281 2.54 9.41 10.17
CA THR A 281 1.79 8.33 9.49
C THR A 281 2.65 7.61 8.47
N ILE A 282 3.49 8.35 7.73
CA ILE A 282 4.45 7.76 6.77
C ILE A 282 5.39 6.80 7.50
N GLU A 283 5.81 7.16 8.70
CA GLU A 283 6.64 6.28 9.52
C GLU A 283 5.89 5.08 10.08
N MET A 284 4.63 5.22 10.43
CA MET A 284 3.78 4.09 10.79
C MET A 284 3.65 3.09 9.63
N TYR A 285 3.52 3.58 8.41
CA TYR A 285 3.49 2.76 7.20
C TYR A 285 4.83 2.05 6.94
N LYS A 286 5.95 2.66 7.36
CA LYS A 286 7.26 1.99 7.36
C LYS A 286 7.29 0.82 8.35
N LEU A 287 6.84 1.03 9.59
CA LEU A 287 6.74 -0.03 10.61
C LEU A 287 5.87 -1.21 10.12
N LEU A 288 4.80 -0.93 9.39
CA LEU A 288 3.90 -1.93 8.82
C LEU A 288 4.43 -2.61 7.55
N GLY A 289 5.56 -2.15 7.00
CA GLY A 289 6.17 -2.72 5.80
C GLY A 289 5.49 -2.37 4.49
N ILE A 290 4.59 -1.38 4.48
CA ILE A 290 3.83 -0.93 3.30
C ILE A 290 4.39 0.33 2.64
N LEU A 291 5.37 0.98 3.29
CA LEU A 291 5.94 2.21 2.76
C LEU A 291 6.56 2.05 1.36
N PRO A 292 7.30 0.98 1.01
CA PRO A 292 7.86 0.82 -0.34
C PRO A 292 6.78 0.90 -1.44
N ASP A 293 5.72 0.10 -1.32
CA ASP A 293 4.60 0.07 -2.26
C ASP A 293 3.93 1.44 -2.37
N LEU A 294 3.82 2.15 -1.24
CA LEU A 294 3.25 3.50 -1.19
C LEU A 294 4.12 4.55 -1.87
N LEU A 295 5.45 4.43 -1.76
CA LEU A 295 6.39 5.37 -2.37
C LEU A 295 6.33 5.34 -3.90
N GLU A 296 5.93 4.22 -4.50
CA GLU A 296 5.76 4.07 -5.95
C GLU A 296 4.55 4.86 -6.48
N VAL A 297 3.52 5.02 -5.66
CA VAL A 297 2.22 5.56 -6.10
C VAL A 297 1.87 6.93 -5.49
N LYS A 298 2.63 7.38 -4.49
CA LYS A 298 2.42 8.69 -3.85
C LYS A 298 2.70 9.85 -4.79
N THR A 299 2.23 11.03 -4.39
CA THR A 299 2.73 12.31 -4.90
C THR A 299 3.20 13.20 -3.77
N ASP A 300 4.06 14.16 -4.09
CA ASP A 300 4.40 15.23 -3.17
C ASP A 300 3.21 16.22 -3.06
N PRO A 301 3.13 17.04 -2.00
CA PRO A 301 2.09 18.04 -1.87
C PRO A 301 2.09 19.02 -3.05
N PHE A 302 0.91 19.22 -3.65
CA PHE A 302 0.74 20.18 -4.74
C PHE A 302 0.89 21.62 -4.22
N PRO A 303 1.65 22.49 -4.92
CA PRO A 303 1.63 23.91 -4.65
C PRO A 303 0.19 24.44 -4.75
N VAL A 304 -0.23 25.22 -3.75
CA VAL A 304 -1.55 25.84 -3.74
C VAL A 304 -1.44 27.21 -4.42
N VAL A 305 -2.24 27.43 -5.45
CA VAL A 305 -2.28 28.69 -6.20
C VAL A 305 -3.68 29.27 -6.13
N LYS A 306 -3.79 30.51 -5.64
CA LYS A 306 -5.05 31.25 -5.55
C LYS A 306 -5.11 32.33 -6.63
N PHE A 307 -6.20 32.35 -7.39
CA PHE A 307 -6.47 33.30 -8.46
C PHE A 307 -7.41 34.40 -7.98
N SER A 308 -7.16 35.66 -8.39
CA SER A 308 -7.99 36.81 -8.03
C SER A 308 -8.96 37.17 -9.15
N SER A 309 -8.56 37.05 -10.41
CA SER A 309 -9.46 37.01 -11.56
C SER A 309 -10.10 35.63 -11.71
N PRO A 310 -11.38 35.56 -12.14
CA PRO A 310 -11.99 34.32 -12.62
C PRO A 310 -11.09 33.62 -13.65
N GLN A 311 -10.71 34.30 -14.72
CA GLN A 311 -10.00 33.70 -15.86
C GLN A 311 -8.58 33.20 -15.51
N GLY A 312 -8.02 33.69 -14.40
CA GLY A 312 -6.67 33.37 -13.95
C GLY A 312 -5.57 34.13 -14.70
N ASP A 313 -5.92 35.27 -15.30
CA ASP A 313 -5.04 36.04 -16.19
C ASP A 313 -4.14 37.07 -15.46
N ASP A 314 -4.29 37.22 -14.14
CA ASP A 314 -3.38 37.99 -13.29
C ASP A 314 -2.12 37.15 -13.03
N GLU A 315 -0.99 37.56 -13.63
CA GLU A 315 0.38 37.05 -13.42
C GLU A 315 0.49 35.79 -12.53
N GLU A 316 0.32 34.61 -13.15
CA GLU A 316 0.52 33.26 -12.60
C GLU A 316 -0.28 32.82 -11.36
N GLY A 317 -1.11 33.69 -10.77
CA GLY A 317 -1.81 33.43 -9.50
C GLY A 317 -0.88 33.48 -8.27
N LYS A 318 -1.45 33.72 -7.09
CA LYS A 318 -0.67 33.84 -5.84
C LYS A 318 -0.44 32.48 -5.21
N VAL A 319 0.82 32.06 -5.09
CA VAL A 319 1.19 30.84 -4.34
C VAL A 319 0.90 31.03 -2.84
N ILE A 320 0.11 30.13 -2.28
CA ILE A 320 -0.16 30.06 -0.83
C ILE A 320 0.80 29.04 -0.23
N PRO A 321 1.65 29.42 0.74
CA PRO A 321 2.48 28.47 1.48
C PRO A 321 1.62 27.72 2.49
N MET A 322 0.74 26.84 2.00
CA MET A 322 -0.17 26.06 2.83
C MET A 322 0.61 25.08 3.71
N VAL A 323 1.52 24.33 3.08
CA VAL A 323 2.39 23.35 3.73
C VAL A 323 3.84 23.79 3.54
N GLU A 324 4.55 23.97 4.64
CA GLU A 324 5.99 24.23 4.60
C GLU A 324 6.75 22.94 4.26
N ARG A 325 7.57 22.97 3.21
CA ARG A 325 8.50 21.89 2.93
C ARG A 325 9.67 22.01 3.90
N ILE A 326 9.83 21.01 4.76
CA ILE A 326 10.94 20.94 5.72
C ILE A 326 11.87 19.81 5.26
N GLU A 327 13.17 20.09 5.26
CA GLU A 327 14.19 19.10 4.94
C GLU A 327 14.16 17.93 5.92
N ASN A 328 14.41 16.73 5.42
CA ASN A 328 14.54 15.55 6.26
C ASN A 328 15.76 15.69 7.16
N THR A 329 15.62 15.31 8.43
CA THR A 329 16.75 15.27 9.37
C THR A 329 17.08 13.82 9.71
N PRO A 330 18.29 13.53 10.17
CA PRO A 330 18.66 12.20 10.64
C PRO A 330 17.68 11.61 11.69
N SER A 331 17.07 12.41 12.56
CA SER A 331 16.07 11.96 13.54
C SER A 331 14.63 11.86 13.01
N ARG A 332 14.36 12.47 11.85
CA ARG A 332 13.03 12.60 11.23
C ARG A 332 13.19 12.46 9.71
N PRO A 333 13.31 11.23 9.20
CA PRO A 333 13.62 10.96 7.79
C PRO A 333 12.48 11.30 6.82
N TYR A 334 11.27 11.57 7.33
CA TYR A 334 10.10 11.99 6.53
C TYR A 334 9.51 13.26 7.11
N ASN A 335 10.15 14.41 6.90
CA ASN A 335 9.64 15.66 7.46
C ASN A 335 8.46 16.22 6.67
N THR A 336 8.36 15.97 5.36
CA THR A 336 7.26 16.47 4.53
C THR A 336 6.23 15.38 4.26
N GLY A 337 4.94 15.71 4.37
CA GLY A 337 3.84 14.78 4.10
C GLY A 337 3.72 14.40 2.62
N TYR A 338 2.93 13.37 2.35
CA TYR A 338 2.66 12.87 1.00
C TYR A 338 1.18 12.95 0.67
N MET A 339 0.86 12.87 -0.62
CA MET A 339 -0.50 12.88 -1.13
C MET A 339 -0.79 11.57 -1.83
N LEU A 340 -1.82 10.87 -1.35
CA LEU A 340 -2.37 9.68 -1.98
C LEU A 340 -3.83 9.55 -1.58
N MET A 341 -4.74 9.42 -2.54
CA MET A 341 -6.17 9.28 -2.24
C MET A 341 -6.43 8.12 -1.29
N GLN A 342 -7.35 8.31 -0.35
CA GLN A 342 -7.70 7.31 0.65
C GLN A 342 -8.10 5.97 0.01
N GLU A 343 -8.90 5.97 -1.07
CA GLU A 343 -9.27 4.73 -1.78
C GLU A 343 -8.04 3.92 -2.24
N ARG A 344 -6.96 4.60 -2.64
CA ARG A 344 -5.73 3.96 -3.13
C ARG A 344 -4.90 3.43 -1.97
N GLN A 345 -4.91 4.12 -0.82
CA GLN A 345 -4.30 3.62 0.41
C GLN A 345 -5.01 2.36 0.90
N GLU A 346 -6.34 2.40 0.93
CA GLU A 346 -7.14 1.23 1.32
C GLU A 346 -6.95 0.07 0.35
N HIS A 347 -6.88 0.32 -0.96
CA HIS A 347 -6.57 -0.72 -1.95
C HIS A 347 -5.22 -1.37 -1.70
N LEU A 348 -4.17 -0.57 -1.50
CA LEU A 348 -2.82 -1.06 -1.18
C LEU A 348 -2.84 -1.93 0.09
N LEU A 349 -3.54 -1.49 1.13
CA LEU A 349 -3.67 -2.24 2.38
C LEU A 349 -4.41 -3.57 2.18
N ARG A 350 -5.54 -3.57 1.45
CA ARG A 350 -6.30 -4.80 1.14
C ARG A 350 -5.45 -5.78 0.34
N THR A 351 -4.80 -5.31 -0.73
CA THR A 351 -3.91 -6.13 -1.56
C THR A 351 -2.78 -6.73 -0.73
N ARG A 352 -2.23 -5.96 0.22
CA ARG A 352 -1.17 -6.46 1.10
C ARG A 352 -1.68 -7.51 2.08
N ILE A 353 -2.82 -7.28 2.71
CA ILE A 353 -3.44 -8.21 3.65
C ILE A 353 -3.76 -9.54 2.95
N GLU A 354 -4.33 -9.47 1.74
CA GLU A 354 -4.65 -10.64 0.94
C GLU A 354 -3.38 -11.41 0.51
N LYS A 355 -2.39 -10.69 -0.04
CA LYS A 355 -1.15 -11.31 -0.54
C LYS A 355 -0.31 -11.95 0.57
N ASP A 356 -0.16 -11.29 1.70
CA ASP A 356 0.75 -11.73 2.76
C ASP A 356 0.07 -12.70 3.75
N TYR A 357 -1.27 -12.65 3.88
CA TYR A 357 -2.00 -13.40 4.91
C TYR A 357 -3.21 -14.19 4.40
N GLY A 358 -3.60 -14.08 3.13
CA GLY A 358 -4.76 -14.78 2.58
C GLY A 358 -6.10 -14.29 3.11
N VAL A 359 -6.14 -13.13 3.77
CA VAL A 359 -7.37 -12.56 4.35
C VAL A 359 -7.96 -11.54 3.38
N THR A 360 -9.28 -11.63 3.15
CA THR A 360 -10.03 -10.69 2.30
C THR A 360 -11.08 -9.95 3.11
N VAL A 361 -11.59 -8.85 2.56
CA VAL A 361 -12.70 -8.10 3.17
C VAL A 361 -14.03 -8.72 2.73
N GLU A 362 -14.86 -9.09 3.68
CA GLU A 362 -16.24 -9.52 3.44
C GLU A 362 -17.14 -8.30 3.23
N LEU A 363 -17.39 -7.98 1.96
CA LEU A 363 -18.35 -6.95 1.55
C LEU A 363 -19.80 -7.38 1.84
N SER A 364 -20.73 -6.43 1.79
CA SER A 364 -22.16 -6.63 2.07
C SER A 364 -22.43 -7.31 3.43
N THR A 365 -21.53 -7.15 4.39
CA THR A 365 -21.56 -7.85 5.68
C THR A 365 -21.59 -6.84 6.82
N GLU A 366 -22.75 -6.71 7.48
CA GLU A 366 -23.00 -5.71 8.52
C GLU A 366 -23.05 -6.33 9.92
N LEU A 367 -22.37 -5.70 10.89
CA LEU A 367 -22.60 -6.01 12.31
C LEU A 367 -23.96 -5.41 12.74
N SER A 368 -24.90 -6.27 13.15
CA SER A 368 -26.20 -5.83 13.67
C SER A 368 -26.15 -5.54 15.17
N SER A 369 -25.49 -6.41 15.95
CA SER A 369 -25.32 -6.26 17.39
C SER A 369 -24.23 -7.18 17.94
N PHE A 370 -23.83 -6.99 19.20
CA PHE A 370 -22.94 -7.92 19.91
C PHE A 370 -23.30 -8.11 21.40
N GLU A 371 -22.84 -9.20 22.00
CA GLU A 371 -22.89 -9.48 23.43
C GLU A 371 -21.46 -9.67 23.96
N GLU A 372 -21.07 -8.87 24.95
CA GLU A 372 -19.77 -8.99 25.60
C GLU A 372 -19.84 -9.97 26.79
N HIS A 373 -18.91 -10.92 26.83
CA HIS A 373 -18.70 -11.85 27.94
C HIS A 373 -17.29 -11.65 28.54
N GLU A 374 -17.00 -12.36 29.64
CA GLU A 374 -15.73 -12.24 30.35
C GLU A 374 -14.52 -12.65 29.48
N ASP A 375 -14.68 -13.70 28.68
CA ASP A 375 -13.61 -14.31 27.88
C ASP A 375 -13.76 -14.11 26.36
N HIS A 376 -14.90 -13.60 25.87
CA HIS A 376 -15.17 -13.45 24.44
C HIS A 376 -16.26 -12.42 24.13
N VAL A 377 -16.51 -12.18 22.85
CA VAL A 377 -17.62 -11.41 22.30
C VAL A 377 -18.42 -12.30 21.35
N ILE A 378 -19.75 -12.30 21.46
CA ILE A 378 -20.65 -12.88 20.47
C ILE A 378 -21.12 -11.74 19.56
N ALA A 379 -20.81 -11.81 18.27
CA ALA A 379 -21.22 -10.81 17.29
C ALA A 379 -22.30 -11.40 16.37
N HIS A 380 -23.37 -10.63 16.18
CA HIS A 380 -24.45 -10.93 15.25
C HIS A 380 -24.22 -10.12 13.97
N ILE A 381 -24.09 -10.85 12.86
CA ILE A 381 -23.72 -10.33 11.55
C ILE A 381 -24.84 -10.64 10.57
N VAL A 382 -25.10 -9.72 9.66
CA VAL A 382 -26.05 -9.87 8.56
C VAL A 382 -25.28 -9.76 7.25
N LYS A 383 -25.32 -10.82 6.45
CA LYS A 383 -24.81 -10.84 5.08
C LYS A 383 -25.95 -10.52 4.14
N HIS A 384 -25.84 -9.39 3.45
CA HIS A 384 -26.76 -8.99 2.41
C HIS A 384 -26.36 -9.68 1.11
N VAL A 385 -27.28 -10.47 0.53
CA VAL A 385 -27.06 -11.10 -0.78
C VAL A 385 -27.72 -10.24 -1.85
N PRO A 386 -26.95 -9.56 -2.73
CA PRO A 386 -27.54 -8.79 -3.81
C PRO A 386 -28.43 -9.68 -4.69
N ASN A 387 -29.66 -9.25 -4.93
CA ASN A 387 -30.64 -9.90 -5.83
C ASN A 387 -31.25 -11.24 -5.38
N ALA A 388 -30.95 -11.76 -4.17
CA ALA A 388 -31.54 -13.01 -3.67
C ALA A 388 -32.76 -12.82 -2.73
N GLY A 389 -33.07 -11.58 -2.32
CA GLY A 389 -34.26 -11.26 -1.52
C GLY A 389 -34.22 -11.68 -0.05
N GLU A 390 -33.27 -12.52 0.36
CA GLU A 390 -33.07 -12.96 1.75
C GLU A 390 -31.67 -12.59 2.24
N ASN A 391 -31.62 -12.01 3.44
CA ASN A 391 -30.37 -11.77 4.16
C ASN A 391 -30.01 -13.04 4.93
N THR A 392 -28.72 -13.36 5.00
CA THR A 392 -28.22 -14.45 5.85
C THR A 392 -27.77 -13.89 7.18
N GLU A 393 -28.36 -14.36 8.27
CA GLU A 393 -27.88 -14.04 9.62
C GLU A 393 -26.80 -15.03 10.05
N GLU A 394 -25.76 -14.51 10.68
CA GLU A 394 -24.62 -15.27 11.18
C GLU A 394 -24.30 -14.81 12.61
N THR A 395 -23.96 -15.75 13.49
CA THR A 395 -23.48 -15.43 14.84
C THR A 395 -22.09 -15.99 15.01
N VAL A 396 -21.14 -15.13 15.39
CA VAL A 396 -19.73 -15.51 15.54
C VAL A 396 -19.19 -15.19 16.91
N LYS A 397 -18.31 -16.06 17.40
CA LYS A 397 -17.61 -15.88 18.67
C LYS A 397 -16.16 -15.49 18.39
N VAL A 398 -15.74 -14.34 18.90
CA VAL A 398 -14.39 -13.78 18.76
C VAL A 398 -13.84 -13.34 20.13
N ASP A 399 -12.53 -13.22 20.28
CA ASP A 399 -11.95 -12.77 21.55
C ASP A 399 -12.08 -11.25 21.72
N PHE A 400 -12.04 -10.52 20.60
CA PHE A 400 -12.12 -9.06 20.53
C PHE A 400 -12.97 -8.59 19.35
N LEU A 401 -13.60 -7.43 19.52
CA LEU A 401 -14.32 -6.73 18.46
C LEU A 401 -13.83 -5.28 18.38
N VAL A 402 -13.46 -4.82 17.20
CA VAL A 402 -13.03 -3.44 16.96
C VAL A 402 -13.92 -2.77 15.92
N GLY A 403 -14.61 -1.72 16.35
CA GLY A 403 -15.42 -0.85 15.51
C GLY A 403 -14.58 0.23 14.83
N ALA A 404 -14.33 0.06 13.54
CA ALA A 404 -13.78 1.06 12.63
C ALA A 404 -14.83 1.52 11.59
N ASP A 405 -16.11 1.45 11.97
CA ASP A 405 -17.33 1.61 11.16
C ASP A 405 -17.79 3.08 11.00
N GLY A 406 -16.87 4.02 11.21
CA GLY A 406 -17.01 5.43 10.90
C GLY A 406 -17.94 6.24 11.80
N GLY A 407 -18.22 7.49 11.42
CA GLY A 407 -18.95 8.46 12.26
C GLY A 407 -20.35 8.02 12.72
N ARG A 408 -20.98 7.06 12.03
CA ARG A 408 -22.30 6.50 12.39
C ARG A 408 -22.23 5.17 13.16
N SER A 409 -21.05 4.80 13.64
CA SER A 409 -20.70 3.55 14.30
C SER A 409 -21.84 2.89 15.09
N THR A 410 -22.15 1.65 14.73
CA THR A 410 -23.03 0.75 15.48
C THR A 410 -22.35 0.32 16.77
N VAL A 411 -21.05 0.02 16.71
CA VAL A 411 -20.26 -0.42 17.87
C VAL A 411 -20.26 0.64 18.97
N ARG A 412 -19.96 1.90 18.64
CA ARG A 412 -19.97 3.03 19.60
C ARG A 412 -21.35 3.18 20.26
N LYS A 413 -22.41 3.14 19.46
CA LYS A 413 -23.79 3.31 19.96
C LYS A 413 -24.18 2.20 20.93
N GLN A 414 -23.86 0.95 20.59
CA GLN A 414 -24.17 -0.18 21.43
C GLN A 414 -23.35 -0.20 22.74
N LEU A 415 -22.10 0.27 22.71
CA LEU A 415 -21.32 0.53 23.93
C LEU A 415 -21.88 1.67 24.80
N GLY A 416 -22.89 2.40 24.33
CA GLY A 416 -23.46 3.53 25.04
C GLY A 416 -22.51 4.71 25.17
N LEU A 417 -21.52 4.83 24.27
CA LEU A 417 -20.51 5.88 24.32
C LEU A 417 -21.04 7.16 23.64
N PRO A 418 -21.30 8.25 24.39
CA PRO A 418 -21.83 9.48 23.82
C PRO A 418 -20.85 10.12 22.85
N PHE A 419 -21.38 10.68 21.75
CA PHE A 419 -20.56 11.34 20.74
C PHE A 419 -20.65 12.86 20.87
N MET A 420 -19.86 13.37 21.81
CA MET A 420 -19.84 14.78 22.23
C MET A 420 -19.18 15.63 21.15
N GLY A 421 -19.71 16.83 20.89
CA GLY A 421 -19.12 17.73 19.91
C GLY A 421 -19.74 19.10 19.90
N ASP A 422 -19.25 19.94 19.00
CA ASP A 422 -19.73 21.30 18.80
C ASP A 422 -20.99 21.28 17.92
N ASP A 423 -22.13 21.56 18.54
CA ASP A 423 -23.44 21.67 17.90
C ASP A 423 -23.84 23.13 17.60
N SER A 424 -22.89 24.07 17.60
CA SER A 424 -23.15 25.48 17.34
C SER A 424 -23.80 25.72 15.97
N GLU A 425 -24.78 26.62 15.92
CA GLU A 425 -25.45 27.02 14.68
C GLU A 425 -24.45 27.53 13.64
N SER A 426 -23.37 28.19 14.08
CA SER A 426 -22.29 28.67 13.24
C SER A 426 -21.54 27.57 12.48
N LEU A 427 -21.45 26.34 13.01
CA LEU A 427 -20.87 25.21 12.27
C LEU A 427 -21.88 24.60 11.28
N LYS A 428 -23.18 24.60 11.62
CA LYS A 428 -24.25 24.05 10.77
C LYS A 428 -24.49 24.88 9.51
N GLU A 429 -24.26 26.19 9.58
CA GLU A 429 -24.35 27.11 8.45
C GLU A 429 -23.22 26.93 7.44
N ILE A 430 -22.09 26.33 7.84
CA ILE A 430 -20.97 26.06 6.92
C ILE A 430 -21.26 24.77 6.17
N GLY A 431 -21.62 24.89 4.90
CA GLY A 431 -21.76 23.76 3.98
C GLY A 431 -20.86 23.91 2.76
N MET A 432 -20.43 22.78 2.20
CA MET A 432 -19.68 22.73 0.96
C MET A 432 -20.19 21.59 0.09
N VAL A 433 -20.21 21.77 -1.22
CA VAL A 433 -20.32 20.66 -2.15
C VAL A 433 -18.93 20.10 -2.38
N ALA A 434 -18.77 18.80 -2.17
CA ALA A 434 -17.50 18.11 -2.31
C ALA A 434 -17.67 16.91 -3.24
N GLY A 435 -16.61 16.60 -3.97
CA GLY A 435 -16.53 15.35 -4.72
C GLY A 435 -15.33 15.27 -5.64
N ASP A 436 -15.40 14.36 -6.59
CA ASP A 436 -14.37 14.14 -7.59
C ASP A 436 -14.98 14.10 -8.99
N ILE A 437 -14.29 14.70 -9.94
CA ILE A 437 -14.70 14.81 -11.33
C ILE A 437 -13.50 14.60 -12.25
N GLU A 438 -13.73 13.97 -13.40
CA GLU A 438 -12.74 13.90 -14.46
C GLU A 438 -12.65 15.25 -15.19
N ALA A 439 -11.45 15.69 -15.54
CA ALA A 439 -11.23 16.73 -16.54
C ALA A 439 -10.70 16.09 -17.83
N LEU A 440 -11.04 16.64 -19.00
CA LEU A 440 -10.53 16.12 -20.27
C LEU A 440 -9.06 16.48 -20.44
N GLU A 441 -8.32 15.61 -21.13
CA GLU A 441 -6.89 15.81 -21.38
C GLU A 441 -6.62 17.15 -22.08
N GLY A 442 -5.56 17.84 -21.65
CA GLY A 442 -5.15 19.13 -22.19
C GLY A 442 -5.96 20.34 -21.71
N THR A 443 -7.01 20.15 -20.90
CA THR A 443 -7.84 21.27 -20.41
C THR A 443 -7.29 21.97 -19.16
N LEU A 444 -6.57 21.24 -18.30
CA LEU A 444 -5.89 21.75 -17.12
C LEU A 444 -4.60 20.96 -16.88
N ASP A 445 -3.52 21.62 -16.46
CA ASP A 445 -2.38 20.91 -15.91
C ASP A 445 -2.71 20.33 -14.52
N GLN A 446 -2.05 19.22 -14.20
CA GLN A 446 -2.23 18.50 -12.94
C GLN A 446 -1.12 18.80 -11.91
N LYS A 447 -0.43 19.94 -12.05
CA LYS A 447 0.76 20.25 -11.22
C LYS A 447 0.44 21.08 -9.99
N VAL A 448 -0.69 21.78 -9.98
CA VAL A 448 -1.04 22.72 -8.90
C VAL A 448 -2.45 22.50 -8.37
N TRP A 449 -2.63 22.76 -7.09
CA TRP A 449 -3.94 22.85 -6.44
C TRP A 449 -4.46 24.28 -6.60
N ARG A 450 -5.56 24.42 -7.35
CA ARG A 450 -6.12 25.72 -7.75
C ARG A 450 -7.25 26.15 -6.81
N MET A 451 -7.27 27.42 -6.45
CA MET A 451 -8.34 28.02 -5.65
C MET A 451 -8.82 29.35 -6.27
N TRP A 452 -10.12 29.57 -6.24
CA TRP A 452 -10.77 30.82 -6.66
C TRP A 452 -11.68 31.34 -5.55
N GLY A 453 -11.75 32.67 -5.43
CA GLY A 453 -12.64 33.36 -4.50
C GLY A 453 -12.42 33.02 -3.03
N ASP A 454 -13.48 33.14 -2.22
CA ASP A 454 -13.46 32.92 -0.77
C ASP A 454 -14.86 32.64 -0.20
N THR A 455 -14.92 32.36 1.11
CA THR A 455 -16.16 31.98 1.79
C THR A 455 -17.18 33.09 1.92
N THR A 456 -16.80 34.35 1.73
CA THR A 456 -17.72 35.49 1.80
C THR A 456 -18.55 35.67 0.53
N SER A 457 -18.15 35.02 -0.56
CA SER A 457 -18.87 35.02 -1.84
C SER A 457 -18.95 33.59 -2.41
N ASN A 458 -18.14 33.28 -3.41
CA ASN A 458 -17.99 31.95 -3.99
C ASN A 458 -16.56 31.44 -3.80
N LEU A 459 -16.41 30.24 -3.26
CA LEU A 459 -15.14 29.53 -3.13
C LEU A 459 -15.17 28.29 -4.02
N LEU A 460 -14.14 28.13 -4.84
CA LEU A 460 -13.86 26.90 -5.57
C LEU A 460 -12.43 26.44 -5.26
N SER A 461 -12.27 25.16 -4.98
CA SER A 461 -10.99 24.48 -4.89
C SER A 461 -10.99 23.31 -5.87
N LEU A 462 -9.98 23.22 -6.73
CA LEU A 462 -9.73 22.09 -7.63
C LEU A 462 -8.32 21.55 -7.36
N ARG A 463 -8.24 20.32 -6.84
CA ARG A 463 -6.97 19.65 -6.55
C ARG A 463 -6.79 18.44 -7.47
N PRO A 464 -5.64 18.31 -8.13
CA PRO A 464 -5.29 17.09 -8.85
C PRO A 464 -5.31 15.87 -7.93
N CYS A 465 -5.83 14.76 -8.46
CA CYS A 465 -5.75 13.44 -7.86
C CYS A 465 -4.75 12.61 -8.66
N ALA A 466 -3.65 12.22 -8.00
CA ALA A 466 -2.60 11.46 -8.64
C ALA A 466 -3.08 10.05 -9.01
N ILE A 467 -3.51 9.88 -10.26
CA ILE A 467 -3.92 8.61 -10.85
C ILE A 467 -3.19 8.45 -12.18
N PRO A 468 -2.45 7.35 -12.39
CA PRO A 468 -1.80 7.11 -13.67
C PRO A 468 -2.79 7.20 -14.83
N HIS A 469 -2.41 7.95 -15.87
CA HIS A 469 -3.15 8.06 -17.14
C HIS A 469 -4.58 8.60 -17.04
N LYS A 470 -4.97 9.19 -15.90
CA LYS A 470 -6.30 9.82 -15.74
C LYS A 470 -6.17 11.23 -15.18
N THR A 471 -7.07 12.11 -15.61
CA THR A 471 -7.17 13.48 -15.09
C THR A 471 -8.35 13.58 -14.14
N HIS A 472 -8.13 13.18 -12.89
CA HIS A 472 -9.13 13.30 -11.83
C HIS A 472 -8.84 14.53 -10.98
N LEU A 473 -9.89 15.25 -10.63
CA LEU A 473 -9.84 16.42 -9.77
C LEU A 473 -10.77 16.20 -8.59
N ASN A 474 -10.25 16.39 -7.38
CA ASN A 474 -11.06 16.60 -6.21
C ASN A 474 -11.50 18.07 -6.18
N PHE A 475 -12.78 18.31 -5.88
CA PHE A 475 -13.33 19.65 -5.79
C PHE A 475 -14.02 19.94 -4.45
N PHE A 476 -13.95 21.21 -4.04
CA PHE A 476 -14.82 21.78 -3.00
C PHE A 476 -15.40 23.10 -3.52
N ILE A 477 -16.72 23.26 -3.41
CA ILE A 477 -17.45 24.48 -3.74
C ILE A 477 -18.25 24.92 -2.51
N GLY A 478 -18.15 26.19 -2.13
CA GLY A 478 -18.93 26.75 -1.03
C GLY A 478 -18.91 28.26 -1.04
N GLY A 479 -19.37 28.87 0.05
CA GLY A 479 -19.45 30.33 0.19
C GLY A 479 -20.89 30.83 0.27
N ALA A 480 -21.06 32.07 0.76
CA ALA A 480 -22.36 32.66 1.07
C ALA A 480 -23.29 32.78 -0.15
N ASP A 481 -22.73 32.93 -1.35
CA ASP A 481 -23.50 33.12 -2.60
C ASP A 481 -23.80 31.79 -3.33
N VAL A 482 -23.31 30.65 -2.82
CA VAL A 482 -23.46 29.34 -3.46
C VAL A 482 -24.70 28.62 -2.96
N ASN A 483 -25.61 28.28 -3.88
CA ASN A 483 -26.70 27.34 -3.60
C ASN A 483 -26.19 25.89 -3.65
N LEU A 484 -25.79 25.36 -2.49
CA LEU A 484 -25.18 24.03 -2.37
C LEU A 484 -26.07 22.90 -2.93
N GLU A 485 -27.37 22.93 -2.65
CA GLU A 485 -28.30 21.88 -3.10
C GLU A 485 -28.46 21.89 -4.62
N LYS A 486 -28.48 23.08 -5.24
CA LYS A 486 -28.50 23.22 -6.70
C LYS A 486 -27.22 22.66 -7.32
N VAL A 487 -26.05 23.05 -6.79
CA VAL A 487 -24.75 22.58 -7.29
C VAL A 487 -24.60 21.07 -7.14
N ALA A 488 -25.10 20.49 -6.05
CA ALA A 488 -25.05 19.04 -5.81
C ALA A 488 -26.12 18.23 -6.55
N SER A 489 -27.09 18.88 -7.21
CA SER A 489 -28.26 18.20 -7.78
C SER A 489 -27.93 17.30 -8.96
N ASN A 490 -26.98 17.72 -9.81
CA ASN A 490 -26.55 16.96 -10.98
C ASN A 490 -25.22 17.51 -11.53
N ARG A 491 -24.65 16.77 -12.49
CA ARG A 491 -23.37 17.13 -13.13
C ARG A 491 -23.40 18.48 -13.85
N GLU A 492 -24.49 18.81 -14.55
CA GLU A 492 -24.55 20.03 -15.36
C GLU A 492 -24.54 21.26 -14.47
N GLU A 493 -25.27 21.25 -13.36
CA GLU A 493 -25.27 22.33 -12.38
C GLU A 493 -23.91 22.48 -11.68
N LEU A 494 -23.23 21.37 -11.37
CA LEU A 494 -21.85 21.39 -10.88
C LEU A 494 -20.90 22.08 -11.88
N VAL A 495 -20.94 21.67 -13.15
CA VAL A 495 -20.07 22.23 -14.19
C VAL A 495 -20.38 23.71 -14.44
N ASN A 496 -21.67 24.07 -14.50
CA ASN A 496 -22.10 25.46 -14.63
C ASN A 496 -21.60 26.32 -13.47
N ALA A 497 -21.63 25.81 -12.24
CA ALA A 497 -21.10 26.51 -11.08
C ALA A 497 -19.59 26.70 -11.16
N ILE A 498 -18.84 25.67 -11.58
CA ILE A 498 -17.39 25.79 -11.81
C ILE A 498 -17.11 26.86 -12.87
N HIS A 499 -17.77 26.81 -14.03
CA HIS A 499 -17.61 27.80 -15.10
C HIS A 499 -18.04 29.20 -14.69
N ALA A 500 -19.07 29.36 -13.86
CA ALA A 500 -19.48 30.66 -13.34
C ALA A 500 -18.43 31.27 -12.39
N ILE A 501 -17.80 30.44 -11.56
CA ILE A 501 -16.76 30.89 -10.61
C ILE A 501 -15.45 31.20 -11.33
N THR A 502 -15.06 30.37 -12.30
CA THR A 502 -13.79 30.53 -13.02
C THR A 502 -13.90 31.40 -14.27
N GLY A 503 -15.09 31.61 -14.84
CA GLY A 503 -15.22 32.22 -16.17
C GLY A 503 -14.47 31.46 -17.28
N ARG A 504 -14.13 30.18 -17.06
CA ARG A 504 -13.30 29.32 -17.93
C ARG A 504 -14.13 28.18 -18.48
N ASP A 505 -14.77 28.41 -19.61
CA ASP A 505 -15.57 27.40 -20.33
C ASP A 505 -14.71 26.45 -21.17
N ASP A 506 -13.43 26.76 -21.37
CA ASP A 506 -12.42 25.93 -22.01
C ASP A 506 -12.08 24.68 -21.18
N ILE A 507 -12.30 24.72 -19.85
CA ILE A 507 -12.15 23.56 -18.99
C ILE A 507 -13.31 22.60 -19.24
N LYS A 508 -13.00 21.46 -19.87
CA LYS A 508 -13.99 20.41 -20.17
C LYS A 508 -13.91 19.30 -19.13
N PHE A 509 -15.08 18.89 -18.63
CA PHE A 509 -15.21 17.85 -17.61
C PHE A 509 -15.80 16.56 -18.18
N GLY A 510 -15.30 15.42 -17.70
CA GLY A 510 -15.79 14.08 -18.00
C GLY A 510 -16.84 13.64 -16.98
N LYS A 511 -16.70 12.41 -16.47
CA LYS A 511 -17.62 11.81 -15.50
C LYS A 511 -17.45 12.41 -14.10
N VAL A 512 -18.57 12.54 -13.38
CA VAL A 512 -18.58 12.79 -11.93
C VAL A 512 -18.45 11.44 -11.22
N ILE A 513 -17.44 11.29 -10.37
CA ILE A 513 -17.12 10.05 -9.68
C ILE A 513 -17.94 9.97 -8.39
N ASN A 514 -17.97 11.07 -7.63
CA ASN A 514 -18.85 11.25 -6.49
C ASN A 514 -19.22 12.74 -6.35
N LEU A 515 -20.33 13.01 -5.68
CA LEU A 515 -20.86 14.35 -5.46
C LEU A 515 -21.75 14.34 -4.22
N GLY A 516 -21.53 15.27 -3.31
CA GLY A 516 -22.40 15.41 -2.14
C GLY A 516 -22.23 16.72 -1.41
N VAL A 517 -23.26 17.08 -0.66
CA VAL A 517 -23.19 18.20 0.30
C VAL A 517 -22.55 17.69 1.59
N TRP A 518 -21.42 18.27 1.92
CA TRP A 518 -20.67 18.02 3.14
C TRP A 518 -20.88 19.17 4.14
N ARG A 519 -20.98 18.81 5.42
CA ARG A 519 -21.05 19.75 6.54
C ARG A 519 -20.06 19.30 7.62
N PRO A 520 -19.41 20.24 8.33
CA PRO A 520 -18.48 19.92 9.40
C PRO A 520 -19.21 19.20 10.53
N ASN A 521 -18.56 18.17 11.07
CA ASN A 521 -19.04 17.45 12.22
C ASN A 521 -17.83 17.16 13.12
N ILE A 522 -17.68 17.92 14.19
CA ILE A 522 -16.52 17.81 15.09
C ILE A 522 -16.98 17.12 16.36
N ARG A 523 -16.59 15.86 16.54
CA ARG A 523 -17.06 15.04 17.65
C ARG A 523 -16.00 14.09 18.18
N MET A 524 -16.09 13.73 19.46
CA MET A 524 -15.33 12.63 20.06
C MET A 524 -16.09 11.96 21.21
N THR A 525 -15.71 10.74 21.55
CA THR A 525 -16.09 10.08 22.81
C THR A 525 -15.01 10.26 23.87
N SER A 526 -15.39 10.18 25.15
CA SER A 526 -14.47 10.21 26.29
C SER A 526 -13.80 8.87 26.59
N SER A 527 -14.24 7.78 25.95
CA SER A 527 -13.62 6.45 26.06
C SER A 527 -13.62 5.76 24.70
N PHE A 528 -12.55 5.07 24.35
CA PHE A 528 -12.39 4.41 23.04
C PHE A 528 -12.64 2.89 23.10
N GLY A 529 -13.17 2.41 24.22
CA GLY A 529 -13.51 1.00 24.38
C GLY A 529 -13.53 0.59 25.83
N LYS A 530 -13.98 -0.63 26.07
CA LYS A 530 -14.00 -1.27 27.39
C LYS A 530 -13.97 -2.77 27.20
N GLY A 531 -13.25 -3.45 28.10
CA GLY A 531 -13.18 -4.91 28.12
C GLY A 531 -12.62 -5.46 26.82
N ARG A 532 -13.47 -6.07 26.00
CA ARG A 532 -13.11 -6.74 24.74
C ARG A 532 -13.59 -6.01 23.49
N VAL A 533 -14.27 -4.88 23.65
CA VAL A 533 -14.86 -4.13 22.54
C VAL A 533 -14.30 -2.71 22.50
N PHE A 534 -13.74 -2.35 21.33
CA PHE A 534 -13.05 -1.09 21.11
C PHE A 534 -13.57 -0.37 19.87
N ILE A 535 -13.31 0.93 19.77
CA ILE A 535 -13.62 1.76 18.60
C ILE A 535 -12.40 2.60 18.24
N ALA A 536 -12.18 2.81 16.95
CA ALA A 536 -11.02 3.55 16.44
C ALA A 536 -11.39 4.46 15.26
N GLY A 537 -10.59 5.52 15.04
CA GLY A 537 -10.81 6.47 13.95
C GLY A 537 -12.15 7.19 14.06
N ASP A 538 -12.85 7.37 12.94
CA ASP A 538 -14.12 8.08 12.87
C ASP A 538 -15.24 7.48 13.74
N ALA A 539 -15.12 6.21 14.15
CA ALA A 539 -16.02 5.62 15.14
C ALA A 539 -15.85 6.26 16.52
N ALA A 540 -14.65 6.75 16.86
CA ALA A 540 -14.30 7.37 18.13
C ALA A 540 -14.21 8.90 18.06
N HIS A 541 -13.77 9.48 16.94
CA HIS A 541 -13.59 10.92 16.78
C HIS A 541 -13.66 11.35 15.31
N VAL A 542 -14.35 12.45 15.03
CA VAL A 542 -14.43 13.04 13.68
C VAL A 542 -13.87 14.45 13.74
N HIS A 543 -12.90 14.71 12.86
CA HIS A 543 -12.18 15.97 12.76
C HIS A 543 -12.79 16.90 11.71
N SER A 544 -12.46 18.19 11.80
CA SER A 544 -12.63 19.12 10.67
C SER A 544 -11.66 18.75 9.52
N PRO A 545 -11.99 19.05 8.26
CA PRO A 545 -11.18 18.67 7.11
C PRO A 545 -9.91 19.52 6.97
N THR A 546 -9.83 20.70 7.59
CA THR A 546 -8.75 21.67 7.38
C THR A 546 -7.39 21.17 7.83
N GLY A 547 -7.33 20.33 8.87
CA GLY A 547 -6.09 19.72 9.33
C GLY A 547 -5.70 18.42 8.60
N GLY A 548 -6.61 17.82 7.84
CA GLY A 548 -6.42 16.50 7.22
C GLY A 548 -6.10 15.39 8.24
N GLN A 549 -6.65 15.45 9.45
CA GLN A 549 -6.18 14.62 10.58
C GLN A 549 -6.96 13.32 10.78
N GLY A 550 -8.22 13.20 10.33
CA GLY A 550 -9.06 12.03 10.66
C GLY A 550 -8.39 10.68 10.40
N MET A 551 -8.01 10.44 9.14
CA MET A 551 -7.26 9.23 8.74
C MET A 551 -5.92 9.09 9.48
N ASN A 552 -5.14 10.17 9.62
CA ASN A 552 -3.81 10.12 10.24
C ASN A 552 -3.87 9.76 11.74
N SER A 553 -4.82 10.34 12.47
CA SER A 553 -5.15 9.98 13.85
C SER A 553 -5.63 8.54 13.94
N GLY A 554 -6.50 8.10 13.03
CA GLY A 554 -7.00 6.74 12.97
C GLY A 554 -5.91 5.68 12.74
N VAL A 555 -4.90 5.96 11.90
CA VAL A 555 -3.74 5.06 11.73
C VAL A 555 -2.99 4.87 13.04
N GLN A 556 -2.77 5.94 13.81
CA GLN A 556 -2.10 5.84 15.10
C GLN A 556 -2.94 5.14 16.16
N ASP A 557 -4.26 5.32 16.14
CA ASP A 557 -5.16 4.60 17.03
C ASP A 557 -5.07 3.09 16.80
N ALA A 558 -5.15 2.66 15.53
CA ALA A 558 -5.12 1.26 15.14
C ALA A 558 -3.81 0.59 15.56
N ILE A 559 -2.65 1.21 15.29
CA ILE A 559 -1.36 0.61 15.68
C ILE A 559 -1.21 0.59 17.19
N ASN A 560 -1.61 1.65 17.90
CA ASN A 560 -1.54 1.71 19.36
C ASN A 560 -2.39 0.62 20.03
N LEU A 561 -3.58 0.34 19.49
CA LEU A 561 -4.47 -0.70 19.98
C LEU A 561 -3.99 -2.10 19.58
N GLY A 562 -3.63 -2.30 18.31
CA GLY A 562 -3.36 -3.61 17.71
C GLY A 562 -2.26 -4.41 18.43
N TRP A 563 -1.13 -3.79 18.77
CA TRP A 563 -0.06 -4.52 19.49
C TRP A 563 -0.48 -4.94 20.90
N LYS A 564 -1.33 -4.14 21.57
CA LYS A 564 -1.84 -4.45 22.92
C LYS A 564 -2.84 -5.59 22.87
N LEU A 565 -3.76 -5.56 21.89
CA LEU A 565 -4.69 -6.66 21.63
C LEU A 565 -3.92 -7.94 21.33
N ALA A 566 -2.88 -7.89 20.51
CA ALA A 566 -2.06 -9.05 20.19
C ALA A 566 -1.41 -9.67 21.44
N LEU A 567 -0.85 -8.86 22.35
CA LEU A 567 -0.26 -9.40 23.58
C LEU A 567 -1.30 -10.01 24.51
N VAL A 568 -2.49 -9.42 24.62
CA VAL A 568 -3.57 -9.98 25.47
C VAL A 568 -4.15 -11.25 24.85
N SER A 569 -4.36 -11.29 23.53
CA SER A 569 -4.84 -12.47 22.81
C SER A 569 -3.87 -13.64 22.94
N LYS A 570 -2.56 -13.40 22.84
CA LYS A 570 -1.52 -14.40 23.13
C LYS A 570 -1.34 -14.74 24.61
N ASN A 571 -2.16 -14.17 25.49
CA ASN A 571 -2.08 -14.32 26.94
C ASN A 571 -0.72 -13.89 27.55
N LEU A 572 0.03 -13.01 26.87
CA LEU A 572 1.33 -12.51 27.32
C LEU A 572 1.21 -11.25 28.19
N SER A 573 0.11 -10.50 28.04
CA SER A 573 -0.17 -9.29 28.83
C SER A 573 -1.49 -9.41 29.60
N PRO A 574 -1.60 -8.78 30.78
CA PRO A 574 -2.87 -8.68 31.49
C PRO A 574 -3.86 -7.83 30.69
N PRO A 575 -5.18 -8.13 30.71
CA PRO A 575 -6.18 -7.32 30.03
C PRO A 575 -6.19 -5.85 30.45
N SER A 576 -5.68 -5.51 31.64
CA SER A 576 -5.54 -4.14 32.12
C SER A 576 -4.69 -3.26 31.22
N ILE A 577 -3.75 -3.82 30.43
CA ILE A 577 -2.95 -3.05 29.47
C ILE A 577 -3.84 -2.33 28.44
N LEU A 578 -5.01 -2.89 28.10
CA LEU A 578 -5.93 -2.31 27.10
C LEU A 578 -6.54 -0.99 27.58
N THR A 579 -6.61 -0.76 28.89
CA THR A 579 -7.06 0.53 29.45
C THR A 579 -6.14 1.69 29.06
N SER A 580 -4.86 1.39 28.78
CA SER A 580 -3.90 2.40 28.30
C SER A 580 -4.27 2.96 26.93
N TYR A 581 -5.02 2.25 26.09
CA TYR A 581 -5.45 2.76 24.77
C TYR A 581 -6.26 4.05 24.92
N THR A 582 -7.31 4.03 25.73
CA THR A 582 -8.12 5.21 26.04
C THR A 582 -7.27 6.28 26.72
N ALA A 583 -6.47 5.91 27.73
CA ALA A 583 -5.66 6.87 28.49
C ALA A 583 -4.60 7.58 27.63
N GLU A 584 -4.08 6.91 26.60
CA GLU A 584 -3.07 7.44 25.68
C GLU A 584 -3.69 8.26 24.55
N ARG A 585 -4.78 7.77 23.93
CA ARG A 585 -5.30 8.34 22.69
C ARG A 585 -6.29 9.49 22.92
N VAL A 586 -7.14 9.42 23.94
CA VAL A 586 -8.14 10.47 24.19
C VAL A 586 -7.50 11.86 24.37
N PRO A 587 -6.44 12.06 25.19
CA PRO A 587 -5.83 13.39 25.34
C PRO A 587 -5.20 13.92 24.05
N VAL A 588 -4.59 13.04 23.26
CA VAL A 588 -4.00 13.37 21.95
C VAL A 588 -5.09 13.84 20.98
N ILE A 589 -6.18 13.08 20.87
CA ILE A 589 -7.31 13.42 20.00
C ILE A 589 -7.98 14.72 20.44
N ALA A 590 -8.25 14.91 21.73
CA ALA A 590 -8.83 16.14 22.25
C ALA A 590 -7.98 17.38 21.88
N THR A 591 -6.66 17.27 22.06
CA THR A 591 -5.72 18.35 21.73
C THR A 591 -5.69 18.65 20.23
N MET A 592 -5.68 17.61 19.38
CA MET A 592 -5.70 17.77 17.93
C MET A 592 -7.05 18.31 17.42
N LEU A 593 -8.16 17.90 18.02
CA LEU A 593 -9.48 18.47 17.71
C LEU A 593 -9.53 19.96 18.05
N SER A 594 -9.02 20.38 19.21
CA SER A 594 -8.92 21.80 19.55
C SER A 594 -8.12 22.59 18.49
N LYS A 595 -6.94 22.07 18.10
CA LYS A 595 -6.07 22.71 17.10
C LYS A 595 -6.72 22.78 15.71
N THR A 596 -7.35 21.69 15.27
CA THR A 596 -8.01 21.62 13.95
C THR A 596 -9.31 22.42 13.90
N THR A 597 -10.00 22.59 15.03
CA THR A 597 -11.18 23.47 15.16
C THR A 597 -10.77 24.93 15.09
N GLU A 598 -9.72 25.33 15.83
CA GLU A 598 -9.16 26.68 15.73
C GLU A 598 -8.73 27.01 14.29
N LEU A 599 -8.03 26.07 13.63
CA LEU A 599 -7.63 26.22 12.23
C LEU A 599 -8.85 26.33 11.31
N PHE A 600 -9.89 25.52 11.53
CA PHE A 600 -11.14 25.57 10.77
C PHE A 600 -11.81 26.93 10.85
N HIS A 601 -11.96 27.52 12.05
CA HIS A 601 -12.50 28.86 12.20
C HIS A 601 -11.63 29.90 11.48
N LYS A 602 -10.30 29.81 11.58
CA LYS A 602 -9.41 30.72 10.83
C LYS A 602 -9.55 30.58 9.31
N THR A 603 -9.81 29.38 8.80
CA THR A 603 -9.98 29.13 7.35
C THR A 603 -11.33 29.64 6.84
N PHE A 604 -12.43 29.31 7.52
CA PHE A 604 -13.78 29.50 6.98
C PHE A 604 -14.55 30.68 7.59
N GLN A 605 -14.14 31.16 8.77
CA GLN A 605 -14.71 32.29 9.49
C GLN A 605 -13.59 33.26 9.93
N PRO A 606 -12.82 33.81 8.98
CA PRO A 606 -11.69 34.67 9.31
C PRO A 606 -12.14 35.93 10.05
N ALA A 607 -11.44 36.28 11.14
CA ALA A 607 -11.77 37.47 11.93
C ALA A 607 -11.58 38.79 11.16
N SER A 608 -10.76 38.80 10.10
CA SER A 608 -10.61 39.90 9.15
C SER A 608 -10.03 39.40 7.81
N PRO A 609 -10.18 40.16 6.70
CA PRO A 609 -9.60 39.81 5.40
C PRO A 609 -8.08 39.57 5.44
N GLU A 610 -7.35 40.30 6.29
CA GLU A 610 -5.89 40.18 6.42
C GLU A 610 -5.47 38.86 7.09
N LYS A 611 -6.32 38.30 7.97
CA LYS A 611 -6.06 37.04 8.68
C LYS A 611 -6.46 35.79 7.90
N MET A 612 -7.10 35.93 6.74
CA MET A 612 -7.48 34.78 5.90
C MET A 612 -6.27 33.91 5.53
N ALA A 613 -5.12 34.52 5.24
CA ALA A 613 -3.91 33.80 4.86
C ALA A 613 -3.36 32.90 5.98
N GLU A 614 -3.62 33.24 7.25
CA GLU A 614 -3.20 32.44 8.40
C GLU A 614 -3.99 31.13 8.50
N GLY A 615 -5.29 31.15 8.19
CA GLY A 615 -6.15 29.96 8.18
C GLY A 615 -5.75 28.91 7.13
N TRP A 616 -4.95 29.30 6.14
CA TRP A 616 -4.42 28.37 5.13
C TRP A 616 -3.05 27.81 5.49
N ARG A 617 -2.35 28.35 6.49
CA ARG A 617 -1.06 27.78 6.93
C ARG A 617 -1.29 26.56 7.81
N ARG A 618 -0.55 25.49 7.56
CA ARG A 618 -0.58 24.24 8.34
C ARG A 618 0.61 24.22 9.30
N GLY A 619 0.34 24.27 10.60
CA GLY A 619 1.36 24.32 11.62
C GLY A 619 2.12 23.00 11.80
N TYR A 620 3.23 23.07 12.52
CA TYR A 620 4.13 21.94 12.76
C TYR A 620 3.44 20.78 13.49
N GLU A 621 2.51 21.09 14.39
CA GLU A 621 1.75 20.15 15.20
C GLU A 621 0.97 19.12 14.36
N LEU A 622 0.55 19.50 13.14
CA LEU A 622 -0.17 18.62 12.22
C LEU A 622 0.71 17.47 11.69
N ARG A 623 2.03 17.57 11.82
CA ARG A 623 2.98 16.48 11.48
C ARG A 623 2.99 15.35 12.50
N MET A 624 2.40 15.59 13.68
CA MET A 624 2.21 14.63 14.77
C MET A 624 3.52 14.05 15.36
N PHE A 625 4.67 14.68 15.13
CA PHE A 625 5.93 14.27 15.76
C PHE A 625 6.01 14.60 17.26
N GLY A 626 5.22 15.57 17.71
CA GLY A 626 5.12 15.98 19.12
C GLY A 626 4.25 15.06 19.99
N VAL A 627 3.51 14.12 19.39
CA VAL A 627 2.65 13.19 20.13
C VAL A 627 3.48 12.45 21.18
N ASN A 628 2.95 12.35 22.40
CA ASN A 628 3.57 11.59 23.47
C ASN A 628 2.55 10.95 24.42
N TYR A 629 3.01 9.95 25.16
CA TYR A 629 2.26 9.15 26.12
C TYR A 629 2.86 9.21 27.53
N ARG A 630 3.60 10.27 27.87
CA ARG A 630 4.43 10.33 29.09
C ARG A 630 3.66 10.14 30.41
N LYS A 631 2.33 10.31 30.41
CA LYS A 631 1.42 10.07 31.55
C LYS A 631 0.77 8.69 31.59
N SER A 632 1.01 7.84 30.59
CA SER A 632 0.42 6.52 30.53
C SER A 632 0.97 5.62 31.64
N GLY A 633 0.11 4.80 32.23
CA GLY A 633 0.48 3.88 33.33
C GLY A 633 1.42 2.75 32.91
N ILE A 634 1.70 2.61 31.62
CA ILE A 634 2.62 1.61 31.06
C ILE A 634 3.96 2.22 30.60
N ILE A 635 4.23 3.46 31.01
CA ILE A 635 5.49 4.17 30.73
C ILE A 635 6.36 4.19 31.99
N LEU A 636 7.66 3.95 31.82
CA LEU A 636 8.65 4.05 32.89
C LEU A 636 9.81 4.96 32.46
N ASP A 637 9.97 6.08 33.15
CA ASP A 637 11.12 6.96 32.99
C ASP A 637 11.87 7.07 34.33
N GLU A 638 13.12 6.60 34.38
CA GLU A 638 13.98 6.69 35.56
C GLU A 638 14.77 8.00 35.63
N LYS A 639 14.89 8.72 34.51
CA LYS A 639 15.65 9.98 34.41
C LYS A 639 14.77 11.18 34.78
N TYR A 640 13.51 11.15 34.35
CA TYR A 640 12.56 12.24 34.52
C TYR A 640 11.29 11.76 35.22
N SER A 641 10.76 12.57 36.12
CA SER A 641 9.47 12.32 36.75
C SER A 641 8.57 13.53 36.62
N TYR A 642 7.27 13.28 36.43
CA TYR A 642 6.24 14.30 36.49
C TYR A 642 5.64 14.33 37.89
N GLY A 643 5.31 15.53 38.37
CA GLY A 643 4.43 15.64 39.53
C GLY A 643 3.05 15.02 39.21
N ALA A 644 2.38 14.46 40.22
CA ALA A 644 1.05 13.85 40.04
C ALA A 644 0.06 14.79 39.33
N ASP A 645 0.11 16.09 39.66
CA ASP A 645 -0.79 17.12 39.14
C ASP A 645 -0.21 17.93 37.96
N GLU A 646 1.01 17.64 37.51
CA GLU A 646 1.66 18.43 36.46
C GLU A 646 0.99 18.17 35.11
N ALA A 647 0.44 19.20 34.46
CA ALA A 647 -0.14 19.05 33.12
C ALA A 647 0.96 18.78 32.08
N VAL A 648 0.80 17.72 31.29
CA VAL A 648 1.68 17.39 30.16
C VAL A 648 0.92 17.64 28.87
N ASP A 649 1.43 18.54 28.04
CA ASP A 649 0.88 18.74 26.70
C ASP A 649 1.12 17.48 25.85
N PRO A 650 0.05 16.82 25.34
CA PRO A 650 0.16 15.61 24.52
C PRO A 650 0.93 15.79 23.21
N TYR A 651 1.25 17.03 22.81
CA TYR A 651 2.01 17.37 21.58
C TYR A 651 3.40 17.97 21.85
N ARG A 652 3.95 17.84 23.07
CA ARG A 652 5.22 18.49 23.49
C ARG A 652 6.52 17.75 23.14
N SER A 653 6.46 16.52 22.61
CA SER A 653 7.66 15.70 22.42
C SER A 653 8.71 16.40 21.53
N GLY A 654 9.92 16.55 22.04
CA GLY A 654 11.07 17.15 21.35
C GLY A 654 11.12 18.68 21.36
N ASP A 655 10.06 19.37 21.78
CA ASP A 655 10.05 20.83 21.90
C ASP A 655 10.71 21.33 23.20
N ASP A 656 10.86 20.44 24.19
CA ASP A 656 11.56 20.71 25.45
C ASP A 656 13.06 20.35 25.42
N GLY A 657 13.58 19.94 24.25
CA GLY A 657 14.99 19.58 24.06
C GLY A 657 15.40 18.26 24.72
N THR A 658 14.46 17.47 25.23
CA THR A 658 14.73 16.18 25.88
C THR A 658 14.06 15.02 25.15
N VAL A 659 14.64 13.83 25.25
CA VAL A 659 14.00 12.57 24.85
C VAL A 659 13.63 11.80 26.11
N ARG A 660 12.35 11.45 26.23
CA ARG A 660 11.78 10.83 27.43
C ARG A 660 11.01 9.57 27.10
N ALA A 661 10.79 8.72 28.11
CA ALA A 661 9.81 7.65 27.96
C ALA A 661 8.41 8.25 27.77
N GLY A 662 7.64 7.70 26.84
CA GLY A 662 6.38 8.20 26.32
C GLY A 662 6.53 8.97 24.99
N ASP A 663 7.73 9.40 24.62
CA ASP A 663 7.96 10.09 23.35
C ASP A 663 8.04 9.12 22.18
N ARG A 664 7.80 9.64 20.99
CA ARG A 664 8.18 8.97 19.75
C ARG A 664 9.70 8.69 19.76
N ALA A 665 10.10 7.47 19.46
CA ALA A 665 11.51 7.11 19.35
C ALA A 665 12.20 7.87 18.17
N PRO A 666 13.30 8.60 18.40
CA PRO A 666 14.07 9.22 17.33
C PRO A 666 14.68 8.18 16.38
N ASP A 667 14.76 8.51 15.09
CA ASP A 667 15.54 7.71 14.15
C ASP A 667 17.05 8.02 14.24
N ALA A 668 17.88 7.13 13.73
CA ALA A 668 19.31 7.34 13.58
C ALA A 668 19.82 6.57 12.36
N PRO A 669 20.29 7.26 11.29
CA PRO A 669 20.86 6.60 10.13
C PRO A 669 22.32 6.22 10.37
N LYS A 670 22.93 5.55 9.38
CA LYS A 670 24.37 5.24 9.35
C LYS A 670 24.81 4.28 10.46
N LEU A 671 23.89 3.46 10.94
CA LEU A 671 24.19 2.38 11.86
C LEU A 671 24.81 1.22 11.09
N SER A 672 25.99 0.76 11.50
CA SER A 672 26.71 -0.34 10.85
C SER A 672 26.60 -1.62 11.69
N PRO A 673 26.03 -2.71 11.15
CA PRO A 673 26.02 -4.00 11.84
C PRO A 673 27.43 -4.56 12.03
N VAL A 674 27.77 -4.91 13.26
CA VAL A 674 29.08 -5.50 13.58
C VAL A 674 29.09 -7.00 13.28
N GLY A 675 30.22 -7.53 12.81
CA GLY A 675 30.42 -8.97 12.59
C GLY A 675 29.95 -9.51 11.23
N GLN A 676 29.34 -8.68 10.37
CA GLN A 676 28.99 -9.07 9.01
C GLN A 676 30.12 -8.72 8.04
N THR A 677 30.79 -9.75 7.51
CA THR A 677 32.05 -9.68 6.73
C THR A 677 31.96 -8.98 5.36
N ASN A 678 30.82 -8.38 4.99
CA ASN A 678 30.62 -7.66 3.72
C ASN A 678 29.75 -6.38 3.82
N ALA A 679 29.47 -5.84 5.00
CA ALA A 679 28.48 -4.75 5.11
C ALA A 679 29.08 -3.36 4.79
N THR A 680 28.97 -2.94 3.52
CA THR A 680 28.86 -1.51 3.17
C THR A 680 27.43 -0.98 3.37
N THR A 681 26.52 -1.83 3.84
CA THR A 681 25.10 -1.55 4.09
C THR A 681 24.88 -0.99 5.49
N TYR A 682 24.62 0.32 5.55
CA TYR A 682 24.09 0.99 6.74
C TYR A 682 22.59 0.70 6.92
N THR A 683 22.10 0.77 8.16
CA THR A 683 20.68 0.71 8.50
C THR A 683 20.25 1.96 9.31
N THR A 684 18.96 2.04 9.62
CA THR A 684 18.34 3.06 10.47
C THR A 684 17.59 2.38 11.63
N PHE A 685 17.33 3.07 12.74
CA PHE A 685 16.49 2.50 13.79
C PHE A 685 15.06 2.22 13.30
N LEU A 686 14.54 3.09 12.44
CA LEU A 686 13.20 2.95 11.88
C LEU A 686 13.04 1.69 10.99
N ASP A 687 14.12 1.18 10.40
CA ASP A 687 14.12 -0.12 9.68
C ASP A 687 14.05 -1.34 10.62
N LEU A 688 14.33 -1.12 11.91
CA LEU A 688 14.48 -2.19 12.91
C LEU A 688 13.30 -2.27 13.88
N TYR A 689 12.44 -1.25 13.91
CA TYR A 689 11.19 -1.29 14.66
C TYR A 689 10.13 -2.12 13.95
N ASN A 690 9.27 -2.76 14.72
CA ASN A 690 8.25 -3.66 14.20
C ASN A 690 7.02 -3.70 15.12
N PRO A 691 5.80 -3.75 14.57
CA PRO A 691 4.57 -3.84 15.37
C PRO A 691 4.41 -5.15 16.16
N ALA A 692 5.27 -6.15 15.97
CA ALA A 692 5.18 -7.44 16.64
C ALA A 692 6.03 -7.58 17.92
N TYR A 693 6.98 -6.68 18.17
CA TYR A 693 7.89 -6.79 19.31
C TYR A 693 8.37 -5.44 19.84
N HIS A 694 8.82 -5.44 21.09
CA HIS A 694 9.56 -4.34 21.69
C HIS A 694 11.01 -4.38 21.22
N THR A 695 11.57 -3.23 20.87
CA THR A 695 13.00 -3.10 20.52
C THR A 695 13.74 -2.43 21.67
N ILE A 696 14.65 -3.16 22.31
CA ILE A 696 15.48 -2.65 23.41
C ILE A 696 16.81 -2.16 22.85
N LEU A 697 17.03 -0.84 22.92
CA LEU A 697 18.27 -0.18 22.55
C LEU A 697 19.16 -0.02 23.80
N ILE A 698 20.31 -0.68 23.82
CA ILE A 698 21.27 -0.66 24.92
C ILE A 698 22.46 0.18 24.47
N PHE A 699 22.51 1.45 24.89
CA PHE A 699 23.63 2.34 24.61
C PHE A 699 24.74 2.08 25.65
N ALA A 700 25.79 1.40 25.20
CA ALA A 700 26.92 1.02 26.03
C ALA A 700 28.16 0.73 25.18
N ASP A 701 29.35 0.87 25.79
CA ASP A 701 30.63 0.43 25.19
C ASP A 701 31.16 -0.78 25.96
N PRO A 702 31.36 -1.96 25.32
CA PRO A 702 31.95 -3.13 25.95
C PRO A 702 33.29 -2.88 26.63
N GLY A 703 34.09 -1.92 26.14
CA GLY A 703 35.33 -1.52 26.78
C GLY A 703 35.17 -0.96 28.21
N ARG A 704 33.95 -0.56 28.59
CA ARG A 704 33.62 0.06 29.89
C ARG A 704 32.50 -0.65 30.63
N ASN A 705 31.52 -1.19 29.91
CA ASN A 705 30.26 -1.69 30.48
C ASN A 705 30.09 -3.21 30.31
N ARG A 706 31.17 -3.97 30.09
CA ARG A 706 31.14 -5.41 29.76
C ARG A 706 30.17 -6.23 30.63
N GLU A 707 30.37 -6.21 31.95
CA GLU A 707 29.57 -6.99 32.92
C GLU A 707 28.11 -6.54 32.96
N ALA A 708 27.86 -5.23 32.84
CA ALA A 708 26.51 -4.67 32.83
C ALA A 708 25.74 -5.09 31.56
N ILE A 709 26.40 -5.11 30.40
CA ILE A 709 25.81 -5.57 29.14
C ILE A 709 25.41 -7.05 29.25
N GLU A 710 26.32 -7.91 29.73
CA GLU A 710 26.06 -9.34 29.93
C GLU A 710 24.86 -9.56 30.85
N THR A 711 24.84 -8.89 32.01
CA THR A 711 23.75 -9.02 33.00
C THR A 711 22.40 -8.53 32.45
N ILE A 712 22.39 -7.42 31.69
CA ILE A 712 21.18 -6.91 31.04
C ILE A 712 20.63 -7.92 30.02
N LEU A 713 21.49 -8.44 29.14
CA LEU A 713 21.09 -9.37 28.09
C LEU A 713 20.62 -10.71 28.68
N GLU A 714 21.28 -11.22 29.72
CA GLU A 714 20.83 -12.41 30.46
C GLU A 714 19.47 -12.19 31.13
N THR A 715 19.27 -11.03 31.76
CA THR A 715 17.98 -10.67 32.36
C THR A 715 16.87 -10.68 31.32
N ILE A 716 17.09 -10.03 30.17
CA ILE A 716 16.08 -9.95 29.10
C ILE A 716 15.75 -11.34 28.57
N ARG A 717 16.74 -12.20 28.33
CA ARG A 717 16.49 -13.59 27.92
C ARG A 717 15.72 -14.40 28.95
N GLY A 718 15.92 -14.10 30.23
CA GLY A 718 15.19 -14.71 31.34
C GLY A 718 13.72 -14.30 31.44
N LEU A 719 13.29 -13.23 30.76
CA LEU A 719 11.88 -12.82 30.76
C LEU A 719 11.01 -13.82 29.98
N PRO A 720 9.77 -14.09 30.44
CA PRO A 720 8.81 -14.93 29.72
C PRO A 720 8.58 -14.44 28.28
N SER A 721 8.60 -15.39 27.33
CA SER A 721 8.37 -15.14 25.90
C SER A 721 9.25 -14.06 25.26
N SER A 722 10.40 -13.74 25.88
CA SER A 722 11.34 -12.70 25.42
C SER A 722 11.76 -12.89 23.96
N LYS A 723 12.04 -14.12 23.53
CA LYS A 723 12.43 -14.44 22.15
C LYS A 723 11.35 -14.14 21.10
N GLU A 724 10.09 -14.04 21.50
CA GLU A 724 8.96 -13.81 20.60
C GLU A 724 8.58 -12.33 20.52
N ILE A 725 8.73 -11.59 21.61
CA ILE A 725 8.18 -10.22 21.75
C ILE A 725 9.23 -9.15 22.07
N ILE A 726 10.51 -9.51 22.15
CA ILE A 726 11.62 -8.60 22.45
C ILE A 726 12.74 -8.82 21.44
N LYS A 727 13.27 -7.71 20.90
CA LYS A 727 14.49 -7.68 20.12
C LYS A 727 15.51 -6.75 20.78
N THR A 728 16.71 -7.27 21.03
CA THR A 728 17.79 -6.57 21.72
C THR A 728 18.84 -6.05 20.75
N ILE A 729 19.20 -4.78 20.90
CA ILE A 729 20.19 -4.11 20.07
C ILE A 729 21.18 -3.39 20.97
N VAL A 730 22.45 -3.79 20.93
CA VAL A 730 23.53 -3.04 21.57
C VAL A 730 24.04 -1.97 20.60
N VAL A 731 24.03 -0.72 21.03
CA VAL A 731 24.43 0.45 20.23
C VAL A 731 25.76 0.98 20.75
N LEU A 732 26.82 0.79 19.95
CA LEU A 732 28.18 1.19 20.26
C LEU A 732 28.43 2.65 19.84
N PRO A 733 29.18 3.43 20.65
CA PRO A 733 29.55 4.79 20.26
C PRO A 733 30.56 4.77 19.10
N GLN A 734 30.63 5.88 18.36
CA GLN A 734 31.54 6.05 17.22
C GLN A 734 33.01 5.73 17.55
N THR A 735 33.42 5.95 18.80
CA THR A 735 34.78 5.75 19.29
C THR A 735 35.09 4.32 19.73
N SER A 736 34.13 3.39 19.66
CA SER A 736 34.32 2.04 20.20
C SER A 736 35.35 1.26 19.38
N SER A 737 36.39 0.78 20.05
CA SER A 737 37.42 -0.12 19.50
C SER A 737 37.10 -1.60 19.71
N SER A 738 36.04 -1.92 20.45
CA SER A 738 35.71 -3.26 20.95
C SER A 738 34.46 -3.84 20.30
N ALA A 739 34.31 -3.63 18.99
CA ALA A 739 33.09 -3.97 18.27
C ALA A 739 32.79 -5.48 18.30
N ASN A 740 33.81 -6.34 18.31
CA ASN A 740 33.67 -7.81 18.32
C ASN A 740 33.79 -8.43 19.73
N ASP A 741 33.40 -7.71 20.79
CA ASP A 741 33.52 -8.23 22.16
C ASP A 741 32.51 -9.36 22.44
N ALA A 742 32.94 -10.37 23.22
CA ALA A 742 32.09 -11.52 23.56
C ALA A 742 30.86 -11.15 24.41
N SER A 743 30.93 -10.06 25.19
CA SER A 743 29.80 -9.58 26.03
C SER A 743 28.55 -9.22 25.23
N THR A 744 28.70 -8.85 23.96
CA THR A 744 27.59 -8.48 23.09
C THR A 744 27.06 -9.65 22.25
N SER A 745 27.70 -10.83 22.30
CA SER A 745 27.33 -12.02 21.51
C SER A 745 25.90 -12.52 21.76
N SER A 746 25.37 -12.15 22.92
CA SER A 746 24.03 -12.46 23.40
C SER A 746 22.89 -11.68 22.75
N ALA A 747 23.21 -10.51 22.19
CA ALA A 747 22.22 -9.61 21.63
C ALA A 747 21.77 -10.08 20.26
N ASP A 748 20.53 -9.75 19.88
CA ASP A 748 20.02 -10.07 18.54
C ASP A 748 20.77 -9.26 17.48
N MET A 749 21.28 -8.08 17.84
CA MET A 749 22.11 -7.27 16.96
C MET A 749 23.06 -6.35 17.72
N VAL A 750 24.19 -6.03 17.10
CA VAL A 750 25.16 -5.03 17.58
C VAL A 750 25.39 -4.02 16.46
N LEU A 751 25.19 -2.74 16.77
CA LEU A 751 25.30 -1.65 15.81
C LEU A 751 26.35 -0.64 16.25
N LEU A 752 27.22 -0.23 15.33
CA LEU A 752 28.12 0.90 15.51
C LEU A 752 27.48 2.18 14.98
N ASP A 753 27.38 3.20 15.83
CA ASP A 753 26.88 4.53 15.47
C ASP A 753 27.98 5.35 14.77
N THR A 754 28.17 5.09 13.46
CA THR A 754 29.35 5.55 12.73
C THR A 754 29.45 7.08 12.56
N GLU A 755 28.32 7.78 12.62
CA GLU A 755 28.24 9.24 12.52
C GLU A 755 27.76 9.92 13.83
N GLY A 756 27.53 9.14 14.90
CA GLY A 756 27.15 9.66 16.22
C GLY A 756 25.69 10.14 16.33
N TYR A 757 24.83 9.83 15.36
CA TYR A 757 23.44 10.29 15.36
C TYR A 757 22.61 9.64 16.46
N ALA A 758 22.80 8.35 16.72
CA ALA A 758 22.04 7.64 17.73
C ALA A 758 22.32 8.20 19.13
N TYR A 759 23.60 8.29 19.51
CA TYR A 759 24.00 8.84 20.81
C TYR A 759 23.54 10.29 20.97
N LYS A 760 23.64 11.10 19.92
CA LYS A 760 23.18 12.50 19.92
C LYS A 760 21.67 12.61 20.08
N HIS A 761 20.88 11.91 19.26
CA HIS A 761 19.43 12.07 19.26
C HIS A 761 18.78 11.51 20.53
N TYR A 762 19.36 10.47 21.14
CA TYR A 762 18.88 9.91 22.39
C TYR A 762 19.46 10.60 23.65
N ASP A 763 20.27 11.66 23.47
CA ASP A 763 20.91 12.39 24.58
C ASP A 763 21.69 11.47 25.52
N VAL A 764 22.51 10.58 24.94
CA VAL A 764 23.37 9.64 25.68
C VAL A 764 24.83 10.07 25.56
N ALA A 765 25.50 10.19 26.70
CA ALA A 765 26.93 10.43 26.74
C ALA A 765 27.71 9.16 26.35
N GLY A 766 28.51 9.23 25.27
CA GLY A 766 29.29 8.11 24.77
C GLY A 766 30.38 7.61 25.74
N ASP A 767 30.65 8.34 26.81
CA ASP A 767 31.62 8.00 27.85
C ASP A 767 31.00 7.50 29.17
N SER A 768 29.68 7.33 29.21
CA SER A 768 28.93 6.90 30.40
C SER A 768 29.47 5.60 31.01
N GLN A 769 29.61 5.60 32.34
CA GLN A 769 30.00 4.41 33.12
C GLN A 769 28.84 3.41 33.31
N GLN A 770 27.61 3.84 33.06
CA GLN A 770 26.42 3.02 33.16
C GLN A 770 25.69 2.96 31.80
N PRO A 771 25.24 1.78 31.35
CA PRO A 771 24.39 1.67 30.16
C PRO A 771 23.12 2.52 30.29
N THR A 772 22.72 3.17 29.20
CA THR A 772 21.39 3.77 29.08
C THR A 772 20.54 2.90 28.17
N VAL A 773 19.37 2.49 28.65
CA VAL A 773 18.50 1.54 27.94
C VAL A 773 17.19 2.23 27.59
N PHE A 774 16.89 2.25 26.29
CA PHE A 774 15.60 2.68 25.78
C PHE A 774 14.81 1.47 25.30
N ILE A 775 13.61 1.27 25.84
CA ILE A 775 12.70 0.20 25.43
C ILE A 775 11.66 0.81 24.50
N VAL A 776 11.77 0.57 23.20
CA VAL A 776 10.84 1.06 22.19
C VAL A 776 9.70 0.06 22.04
N ARG A 777 8.46 0.55 22.18
CA ARG A 777 7.22 -0.20 22.01
C ARG A 777 6.98 -0.57 20.54
N PRO A 778 6.12 -1.56 20.27
CA PRO A 778 5.79 -1.95 18.89
C PRO A 778 5.16 -0.83 18.04
N ASP A 779 4.61 0.22 18.66
CA ASP A 779 4.07 1.41 17.97
C ASP A 779 5.12 2.52 17.72
N GLY A 780 6.40 2.27 18.02
CA GLY A 780 7.51 3.20 17.79
C GLY A 780 7.60 4.34 18.80
N PHE A 781 6.97 4.20 19.97
CA PHE A 781 7.14 5.09 21.11
C PHE A 781 8.07 4.47 22.15
N ILE A 782 8.85 5.28 22.85
CA ILE A 782 9.70 4.83 23.96
C ILE A 782 8.76 4.46 25.11
N GLY A 783 8.71 3.19 25.50
CA GLY A 783 8.00 2.72 26.68
C GLY A 783 8.81 2.91 27.97
N GLY A 784 10.12 2.67 27.88
CA GLY A 784 11.03 2.71 29.03
C GLY A 784 12.30 3.51 28.74
N LEU A 785 12.70 4.39 29.66
CA LEU A 785 14.05 4.95 29.76
C LEU A 785 14.62 4.53 31.12
N VAL A 786 15.53 3.57 31.10
CA VAL A 786 16.04 2.88 32.30
C VAL A 786 17.55 2.69 32.25
N PHE A 787 18.18 2.46 33.40
CA PHE A 787 19.66 2.40 33.51
C PHE A 787 20.21 1.04 33.93
N GLY A 788 19.36 0.02 34.09
CA GLY A 788 19.81 -1.31 34.49
C GLY A 788 18.71 -2.35 34.60
N VAL A 789 19.09 -3.50 35.13
CA VAL A 789 18.26 -4.72 35.25
C VAL A 789 16.94 -4.46 35.98
N GLU A 790 16.97 -3.72 37.09
CA GLU A 790 15.77 -3.48 37.90
C GLU A 790 14.76 -2.59 37.17
N GLY A 791 15.21 -1.58 36.44
CA GLY A 791 14.35 -0.76 35.59
C GLY A 791 13.73 -1.57 34.45
N ILE A 792 14.50 -2.46 33.81
CA ILE A 792 13.98 -3.36 32.76
C ILE A 792 12.89 -4.28 33.31
N LYS A 793 13.15 -4.96 34.44
CA LYS A 793 12.14 -5.81 35.10
C LYS A 793 10.91 -5.02 35.49
N LYS A 794 11.09 -3.82 36.04
CA LYS A 794 9.98 -2.93 36.42
C LYS A 794 9.14 -2.56 35.21
N TYR A 795 9.74 -2.16 34.09
CA TYR A 795 9.01 -1.84 32.86
C TYR A 795 8.22 -3.05 32.37
N PHE A 796 8.86 -4.21 32.20
CA PHE A 796 8.17 -5.40 31.69
C PHE A 796 7.12 -5.92 32.68
N GLY A 797 7.26 -5.68 33.99
CA GLY A 797 6.21 -5.96 34.97
C GLY A 797 4.97 -5.05 34.86
N LEU A 798 5.06 -3.90 34.17
CA LEU A 798 3.89 -3.07 33.86
C LEU A 798 3.08 -3.62 32.69
N ILE A 799 3.71 -4.37 31.78
CA ILE A 799 3.13 -4.74 30.49
C ILE A 799 2.93 -6.25 30.31
N LEU A 800 3.76 -7.11 30.91
CA LEU A 800 3.69 -8.55 30.75
C LEU A 800 3.10 -9.23 32.00
N LYS A 801 2.51 -10.40 31.80
CA LYS A 801 2.26 -11.34 32.89
C LYS A 801 3.59 -12.03 33.23
N LEU A 802 4.27 -11.55 34.27
CA LEU A 802 5.51 -12.12 34.78
C LEU A 802 5.28 -13.18 35.86
#